data_AF-A0AAE3U367-F1
#
_entry.id   AF-A0AAE3U367-F1
#
_cell.length_a   1.000
_cell.length_b   1.000
_cell.length_c   1.000
_cell.angle_alpha   90.00
_cell.angle_beta   90.00
_cell.angle_gamma   90.00
#
_symmetry.space_group_name_H-M   'P 1'
#
loop_
_entity.id
_entity.type
_entity.pdbx_description
1 polymer ?
#
loop_
_entity_poly.entity_id
_entity_poly.type
_entity_poly.pdbx_seq_one_letter_code
_entity_poly.pdbx_strand_id
1 'polypeptide(L)'
;MAIFTSIGTAFATALGLAGAASTFVAGATAFALQSIAGIGLNLLASAIAGQPEKPRFSVQGKLQTGGDVPRSVPIGWTATAGSLVYANTWGKAGKTPNAYFTQVIALSDVPVGGLAALWVNGEKVTIDYSDTSYGSWGFPVTQYKKGSDNALWVKFHDGKQTTADSFLVNTVSSSGRPYQSTRVGRGVAYVIITAQIKEDLFTGFPQFKFELNGMKMYDPSKDSTVGGSGSHRWADRSTWGGDGDHLPAVQLYNLLRGITYNGQWLYGLQNMPATRLPVADWIAEIAKCRTTIAGSGGSQPTYRCGGEIQVSAQIAEAVKAILTSCQGRLSESGGVYKMHLGASGAADYGITDADILSTEEQSFTPFFGLADTINGITAIYPSPAEGWNAKAAPPRYDAQFETEDGNRRLLADVPLDFVPYKDQVQRLMKSALAEARRARRHTFVLPPKYWPIEAGDFIDWTSERNGYEVKKFRVDGIVDRANLDIFVDMTEVDPSDYDWDQETDFRDEPDGRIDRTPPSPQPIVDWFAEAAAIEDNASNQRRPAIRLTWDNSADQIVDVDGVQFALRLAPEGTVIYQGRTDNVAEGAILISQGLLPLTNYEVRGKYIPHSDRETLWSGWLPVTTLNIKLTGDDIYLPGVIEGIQDFVDEATEWISNGVRETIDQAQQIALMALDQDLRNFDDKQVLRREITVKTDASRAEYTELIAVVTNEVESQAVAIETLTSQLAGKASAEAVSLLTTRVEDVEGEVSSFAEAITSLSAGTVGGDVATANFRMSVSAGPSGYASRIGMEARAGGTGDWRSASLFLDVPESAASPTRIVMQADQVVMTNGSTVKRPFVFQSGVLHLDEVKVGTLSALSATLGNVDISAANIGTLQVGTSNLDFNAITNRTNVSRSTGTVSVGSGWNNLGNSWTLDNPNPNYVLTNCDIALTLSRPSGSSTVSGAVRLYNVTDGVVVMSRGISMSGTSASVNLPDLTTIETTSSAGNKTYRWQYTTDIGGFTADVSCRQIVWKR
;
A
#
# COMPACT_ATOMS: atom_id res chain seq x y z
N MET A 1 -77.14 -23.12 -17.77
CA MET A 1 -77.63 -21.97 -16.99
C MET A 1 -76.52 -21.52 -16.04
N ALA A 2 -76.18 -20.24 -16.15
CA ALA A 2 -75.22 -19.39 -15.44
C ALA A 2 -74.64 -19.89 -14.09
N ILE A 3 -73.30 -19.92 -14.01
CA ILE A 3 -72.41 -19.47 -12.89
C ILE A 3 -70.91 -19.83 -13.13
N PHE A 4 -70.53 -20.52 -14.22
CA PHE A 4 -69.12 -20.91 -14.46
C PHE A 4 -68.35 -20.20 -15.60
N THR A 5 -68.86 -19.10 -16.17
CA THR A 5 -68.27 -18.47 -17.38
C THR A 5 -67.49 -17.16 -17.16
N SER A 6 -67.22 -16.73 -15.93
CA SER A 6 -66.59 -15.40 -15.68
C SER A 6 -65.15 -15.40 -15.14
N ILE A 7 -64.47 -16.55 -15.07
CA ILE A 7 -63.04 -16.63 -14.66
C ILE A 7 -62.11 -17.08 -15.81
N GLY A 8 -62.66 -17.56 -16.94
CA GLY A 8 -61.87 -18.03 -18.09
C GLY A 8 -61.44 -16.97 -19.10
N THR A 9 -61.94 -15.72 -19.00
CA THR A 9 -61.76 -14.69 -20.04
C THR A 9 -60.62 -13.68 -19.76
N ALA A 10 -59.96 -13.76 -18.61
CA ALA A 10 -58.83 -12.87 -18.28
C ALA A 10 -57.45 -13.45 -18.63
N PHE A 11 -57.34 -14.72 -19.03
CA PHE A 11 -56.07 -15.35 -19.43
C PHE A 11 -55.87 -15.44 -20.95
N ALA A 12 -56.90 -15.12 -21.75
CA ALA A 12 -56.82 -15.18 -23.22
C ALA A 12 -56.34 -13.88 -23.89
N THR A 13 -56.18 -12.78 -23.15
CA THR A 13 -55.90 -11.44 -23.72
C THR A 13 -54.47 -10.92 -23.46
N ALA A 14 -53.57 -11.73 -22.90
CA ALA A 14 -52.16 -11.38 -22.68
C ALA A 14 -51.16 -12.10 -23.62
N LEU A 15 -51.65 -12.77 -24.68
CA LEU A 15 -50.83 -13.33 -25.77
C LEU A 15 -50.97 -12.47 -27.04
N GLY A 16 -50.60 -11.20 -26.91
CA GLY A 16 -50.50 -10.27 -28.05
C GLY A 16 -49.04 -10.07 -28.46
N LEU A 17 -48.71 -10.56 -29.67
CA LEU A 17 -47.56 -10.22 -30.52
C LEU A 17 -46.22 -10.96 -30.28
N ALA A 18 -46.00 -12.02 -31.08
CA ALA A 18 -44.97 -12.02 -32.14
C ALA A 18 -45.07 -13.27 -33.05
N GLY A 19 -45.61 -13.10 -34.26
CA GLY A 19 -45.39 -13.96 -35.44
C GLY A 19 -46.04 -15.35 -35.45
N ALA A 20 -47.13 -15.49 -36.22
CA ALA A 20 -47.78 -16.75 -36.62
C ALA A 20 -48.38 -17.61 -35.50
N ALA A 21 -49.35 -17.04 -34.77
CA ALA A 21 -50.42 -17.83 -34.15
C ALA A 21 -51.71 -17.51 -34.91
N SER A 22 -52.15 -18.48 -35.71
CA SER A 22 -53.44 -18.48 -36.41
C SER A 22 -54.57 -18.18 -35.45
N THR A 23 -55.36 -17.15 -35.77
CA THR A 23 -56.64 -16.84 -35.12
C THR A 23 -57.57 -18.06 -35.16
N PHE A 24 -57.82 -18.66 -34.01
CA PHE A 24 -58.91 -19.62 -33.83
C PHE A 24 -60.23 -18.83 -33.75
N VAL A 25 -60.81 -18.52 -34.91
CA VAL A 25 -62.21 -18.10 -35.05
C VAL A 25 -62.91 -19.11 -35.93
N ALA A 26 -63.94 -19.75 -35.37
CA ALA A 26 -64.81 -20.67 -36.06
C ALA A 26 -65.47 -20.00 -37.29
N GLY A 27 -65.16 -20.49 -38.48
CA GLY A 27 -65.88 -20.11 -39.71
C GLY A 27 -65.08 -20.35 -41.00
N ALA A 28 -65.50 -21.38 -41.75
CA ALA A 28 -65.30 -21.58 -43.20
C ALA A 28 -63.87 -21.56 -43.79
N THR A 29 -63.40 -22.74 -44.22
CA THR A 29 -62.51 -23.00 -45.37
C THR A 29 -61.65 -21.83 -45.88
N ALA A 30 -60.42 -21.71 -45.38
CA ALA A 30 -59.31 -21.08 -46.08
C ALA A 30 -57.96 -21.50 -45.47
N PHE A 31 -57.19 -22.21 -46.29
CA PHE A 31 -55.72 -22.25 -46.34
C PHE A 31 -54.99 -21.30 -45.36
N ALA A 32 -54.26 -21.88 -44.38
CA ALA A 32 -52.98 -21.43 -43.81
C ALA A 32 -52.82 -21.84 -42.33
N LEU A 33 -52.66 -23.14 -42.07
CA LEU A 33 -51.76 -23.57 -41.00
C LEU A 33 -50.34 -23.47 -41.56
N GLN A 34 -49.79 -22.26 -41.55
CA GLN A 34 -48.35 -22.06 -41.67
C GLN A 34 -47.81 -21.82 -40.26
N SER A 35 -47.92 -22.83 -39.40
CA SER A 35 -47.12 -22.90 -38.18
C SER A 35 -45.66 -23.08 -38.59
N ILE A 36 -44.83 -22.07 -38.31
CA ILE A 36 -43.40 -22.30 -38.12
C ILE A 36 -43.29 -22.62 -36.63
N ALA A 37 -43.15 -23.90 -36.29
CA ALA A 37 -43.20 -24.37 -34.90
C ALA A 37 -41.97 -25.22 -34.55
N GLY A 38 -40.89 -24.55 -34.18
CA GLY A 38 -39.88 -25.11 -33.30
C GLY A 38 -38.99 -23.99 -32.80
N ILE A 39 -38.61 -23.90 -31.53
CA ILE A 39 -38.00 -22.65 -31.04
C ILE A 39 -36.61 -22.38 -31.64
N GLY A 40 -35.85 -23.44 -31.96
CA GLY A 40 -34.63 -23.33 -32.77
C GLY A 40 -34.87 -22.83 -34.20
N LEU A 41 -35.92 -23.35 -34.86
CA LEU A 41 -36.39 -22.91 -36.18
C LEU A 41 -37.14 -21.57 -36.16
N ASN A 42 -37.73 -21.16 -35.04
CA ASN A 42 -38.46 -19.91 -34.86
C ASN A 42 -37.49 -18.77 -34.58
N LEU A 43 -36.37 -19.04 -33.92
CA LEU A 43 -35.26 -18.08 -33.83
C LEU A 43 -34.62 -17.89 -35.20
N LEU A 44 -34.35 -18.98 -35.91
CA LEU A 44 -33.87 -18.94 -37.29
C LEU A 44 -34.84 -18.23 -38.23
N ALA A 45 -36.13 -18.58 -38.19
CA ALA A 45 -37.19 -17.94 -38.96
C ALA A 45 -37.42 -16.49 -38.52
N SER A 46 -37.24 -16.14 -37.23
CA SER A 46 -37.31 -14.75 -36.78
C SER A 46 -36.09 -13.93 -37.22
N ALA A 47 -34.92 -14.57 -37.33
CA ALA A 47 -33.70 -13.97 -37.89
C ALA A 47 -33.85 -13.74 -39.40
N ILE A 48 -34.43 -14.71 -40.13
CA ILE A 48 -34.80 -14.59 -41.55
C ILE A 48 -35.89 -13.51 -41.75
N ALA A 49 -36.89 -13.47 -40.87
CA ALA A 49 -38.00 -12.51 -40.95
C ALA A 49 -37.68 -11.10 -40.43
N GLY A 50 -36.47 -10.86 -39.91
CA GLY A 50 -36.00 -9.53 -39.47
C GLY A 50 -36.83 -8.89 -38.34
N GLN A 51 -37.37 -9.68 -37.41
CA GLN A 51 -38.21 -9.13 -36.32
C GLN A 51 -37.41 -8.20 -35.37
N PRO A 52 -38.05 -7.18 -34.75
CA PRO A 52 -37.39 -6.26 -33.83
C PRO A 52 -36.74 -6.98 -32.64
N GLU A 53 -35.60 -6.46 -32.17
CA GLU A 53 -34.83 -7.01 -31.06
C GLU A 53 -35.70 -7.25 -29.82
N LYS A 54 -35.87 -8.53 -29.48
CA LYS A 54 -36.53 -8.98 -28.25
C LYS A 54 -35.57 -8.83 -27.07
N PRO A 55 -36.07 -8.69 -25.82
CA PRO A 55 -35.21 -8.57 -24.65
C PRO A 55 -34.29 -9.79 -24.54
N ARG A 56 -32.97 -9.54 -24.60
CA ARG A 56 -31.95 -10.58 -24.45
C ARG A 56 -31.75 -10.87 -22.96
N PHE A 57 -31.60 -12.15 -22.60
CA PHE A 57 -31.23 -12.54 -21.24
C PHE A 57 -29.70 -12.54 -21.10
N SER A 58 -29.04 -11.48 -21.54
CA SER A 58 -27.60 -11.37 -21.46
C SER A 58 -27.15 -11.26 -20.01
N VAL A 59 -25.98 -11.85 -19.71
CA VAL A 59 -25.36 -11.74 -18.40
C VAL A 59 -25.21 -10.27 -18.04
N GLN A 60 -25.80 -9.86 -16.92
CA GLN A 60 -25.72 -8.50 -16.46
C GLN A 60 -24.27 -8.18 -16.07
N GLY A 61 -23.57 -7.42 -16.91
CA GLY A 61 -22.15 -7.13 -16.75
C GLY A 61 -21.80 -6.00 -15.78
N LYS A 62 -22.80 -5.25 -15.28
CA LYS A 62 -22.60 -4.11 -14.37
C LYS A 62 -23.51 -4.22 -13.14
N LEU A 63 -22.95 -3.87 -11.98
CA LEU A 63 -23.67 -3.79 -10.72
C LEU A 63 -24.78 -2.73 -10.81
N GLN A 64 -26.03 -3.13 -10.55
CA GLN A 64 -27.16 -2.20 -10.51
C GLN A 64 -27.38 -1.68 -9.08
N THR A 65 -27.86 -0.45 -8.96
CA THR A 65 -28.17 0.19 -7.66
C THR A 65 -29.51 0.91 -7.78
N GLY A 66 -30.38 0.76 -6.78
CA GLY A 66 -31.68 1.43 -6.75
C GLY A 66 -32.78 0.53 -6.20
N GLY A 67 -33.93 1.12 -5.84
CA GLY A 67 -35.10 0.37 -5.37
C GLY A 67 -35.96 -0.25 -6.48
N ASP A 68 -35.66 0.07 -7.75
CA ASP A 68 -36.42 -0.36 -8.93
C ASP A 68 -35.62 -1.37 -9.79
N VAL A 69 -34.76 -2.15 -9.14
CA VAL A 69 -34.06 -3.27 -9.80
C VAL A 69 -35.02 -4.47 -9.87
N PRO A 70 -35.33 -5.02 -11.05
CA PRO A 70 -36.18 -6.20 -11.17
C PRO A 70 -35.60 -7.37 -10.37
N ARG A 71 -36.49 -8.16 -9.75
CA ARG A 71 -36.09 -9.40 -9.09
C ARG A 71 -35.55 -10.40 -10.11
N SER A 72 -34.55 -11.19 -9.73
CA SER A 72 -33.93 -12.16 -10.62
C SER A 72 -33.70 -13.54 -10.01
N VAL A 73 -33.78 -14.56 -10.86
CA VAL A 73 -33.63 -15.98 -10.51
C VAL A 73 -32.60 -16.62 -11.45
N PRO A 74 -31.34 -16.80 -11.03
CA PRO A 74 -30.37 -17.63 -11.73
C PRO A 74 -30.79 -19.10 -11.71
N ILE A 75 -30.67 -19.75 -12.87
CA ILE A 75 -30.91 -21.18 -13.09
C ILE A 75 -29.67 -21.82 -13.72
N GLY A 76 -29.43 -23.09 -13.45
CA GLY A 76 -28.24 -23.79 -13.96
C GLY A 76 -26.92 -23.13 -13.57
N TRP A 77 -25.90 -23.26 -14.42
CA TRP A 77 -24.61 -22.57 -14.23
C TRP A 77 -24.62 -21.25 -15.00
N THR A 78 -24.51 -20.13 -14.29
CA THR A 78 -24.62 -18.80 -14.88
C THR A 78 -23.77 -17.78 -14.12
N ALA A 79 -23.73 -16.53 -14.58
CA ALA A 79 -23.08 -15.44 -13.87
C ALA A 79 -23.99 -14.20 -13.79
N THR A 80 -23.80 -13.41 -12.73
CA THR A 80 -24.48 -12.12 -12.53
C THR A 80 -23.56 -11.12 -11.85
N ALA A 81 -23.72 -9.82 -12.14
CA ALA A 81 -23.11 -8.76 -11.34
C ALA A 81 -23.93 -8.46 -10.07
N GLY A 82 -25.19 -8.92 -10.02
CA GLY A 82 -26.10 -8.67 -8.91
C GLY A 82 -26.54 -7.21 -8.76
N SER A 83 -27.14 -6.91 -7.61
CA SER A 83 -27.62 -5.58 -7.24
C SER A 83 -27.09 -5.14 -5.88
N LEU A 84 -26.65 -3.89 -5.77
CA LEU A 84 -26.10 -3.33 -4.54
C LEU A 84 -27.22 -3.03 -3.54
N VAL A 85 -27.19 -3.70 -2.40
CA VAL A 85 -28.19 -3.55 -1.32
C VAL A 85 -27.70 -2.65 -0.19
N TYR A 86 -26.40 -2.71 0.11
CA TYR A 86 -25.80 -1.90 1.17
C TYR A 86 -24.32 -1.66 0.89
N ALA A 87 -23.83 -0.49 1.29
CA ALA A 87 -22.40 -0.17 1.26
C ALA A 87 -22.04 0.79 2.39
N ASN A 88 -20.88 0.58 3.02
CA ASN A 88 -20.35 1.47 4.03
C ASN A 88 -18.81 1.48 4.08
N THR A 89 -18.23 2.63 4.42
CA THR A 89 -16.82 2.76 4.81
C THR A 89 -16.69 2.64 6.32
N TRP A 90 -15.65 1.97 6.81
CA TRP A 90 -15.47 1.72 8.24
C TRP A 90 -14.02 1.34 8.59
N GLY A 91 -13.78 1.18 9.90
CA GLY A 91 -12.54 0.65 10.45
C GLY A 91 -11.33 1.58 10.32
N LYS A 92 -10.15 1.04 10.62
CA LYS A 92 -8.87 1.73 10.45
C LYS A 92 -7.79 0.72 10.06
N ALA A 93 -6.90 1.11 9.16
CA ALA A 93 -5.69 0.36 8.85
C ALA A 93 -4.49 1.19 9.34
N GLY A 94 -3.78 0.68 10.34
CA GLY A 94 -2.77 1.47 11.05
C GLY A 94 -3.36 2.75 11.65
N LYS A 95 -2.89 3.92 11.17
CA LYS A 95 -3.37 5.24 11.60
C LYS A 95 -4.43 5.84 10.66
N THR A 96 -4.73 5.19 9.53
CA THR A 96 -5.68 5.70 8.53
C THR A 96 -7.11 5.31 8.90
N PRO A 97 -8.00 6.27 9.20
CA PRO A 97 -9.41 5.99 9.45
C PRO A 97 -10.16 5.65 8.15
N ASN A 98 -11.28 4.93 8.25
CA ASN A 98 -12.15 4.54 7.12
C ASN A 98 -11.42 3.75 6.02
N ALA A 99 -10.44 2.94 6.41
CA ALA A 99 -9.58 2.22 5.47
C ALA A 99 -10.26 1.05 4.74
N TYR A 100 -11.48 0.65 5.15
CA TYR A 100 -12.20 -0.46 4.55
C TYR A 100 -13.52 0.00 3.97
N PHE A 101 -13.88 -0.58 2.83
CA PHE A 101 -15.19 -0.43 2.20
C PHE A 101 -15.83 -1.78 2.02
N THR A 102 -17.04 -1.95 2.57
CA THR A 102 -17.80 -3.18 2.47
C THR A 102 -19.09 -2.96 1.70
N GLN A 103 -19.38 -3.86 0.75
CA GLN A 103 -20.62 -3.92 0.00
C GLN A 103 -21.37 -5.23 0.28
N VAL A 104 -22.69 -5.15 0.24
CA VAL A 104 -23.60 -6.29 0.24
C VAL A 104 -24.32 -6.28 -1.09
N ILE A 105 -24.08 -7.32 -1.90
CA ILE A 105 -24.60 -7.45 -3.26
C ILE A 105 -25.56 -8.63 -3.28
N ALA A 106 -26.82 -8.39 -3.61
CA ALA A 106 -27.81 -9.45 -3.82
C ALA A 106 -27.57 -10.10 -5.20
N LEU A 107 -27.57 -11.43 -5.21
CA LEU A 107 -27.24 -12.26 -6.37
C LEU A 107 -28.47 -13.03 -6.90
N SER A 108 -29.47 -13.26 -6.03
CA SER A 108 -30.72 -13.91 -6.41
C SER A 108 -31.81 -13.62 -5.38
N ASP A 109 -33.07 -13.54 -5.83
CA ASP A 109 -34.26 -13.48 -4.99
C ASP A 109 -34.84 -14.86 -4.60
N VAL A 110 -34.06 -15.92 -4.79
CA VAL A 110 -34.29 -17.27 -4.23
C VAL A 110 -32.98 -17.86 -3.72
N PRO A 111 -33.02 -18.90 -2.86
CA PRO A 111 -31.81 -19.61 -2.51
C PRO A 111 -31.18 -20.32 -3.70
N VAL A 112 -29.84 -20.27 -3.78
CA VAL A 112 -29.06 -20.83 -4.88
C VAL A 112 -28.24 -22.04 -4.43
N GLY A 113 -27.71 -22.82 -5.38
CA GLY A 113 -26.88 -23.99 -5.13
C GLY A 113 -25.51 -23.65 -4.54
N GLY A 114 -24.95 -22.49 -4.90
CA GLY A 114 -23.72 -21.95 -4.32
C GLY A 114 -22.97 -20.98 -5.23
N LEU A 115 -21.94 -20.33 -4.68
CA LEU A 115 -20.97 -19.51 -5.43
C LEU A 115 -19.91 -20.42 -6.06
N ALA A 116 -19.85 -20.46 -7.39
CA ALA A 116 -18.91 -21.26 -8.15
C ALA A 116 -17.55 -20.55 -8.33
N ALA A 117 -17.57 -19.25 -8.63
CA ALA A 117 -16.37 -18.44 -8.78
C ALA A 117 -16.65 -16.94 -8.63
N LEU A 118 -15.58 -16.17 -8.43
CA LEU A 118 -15.58 -14.72 -8.38
C LEU A 118 -14.71 -14.17 -9.50
N TRP A 119 -15.18 -13.12 -10.15
CA TRP A 119 -14.41 -12.32 -11.07
C TRP A 119 -14.26 -10.91 -10.52
N VAL A 120 -13.05 -10.36 -10.64
CA VAL A 120 -12.73 -9.00 -10.20
C VAL A 120 -12.03 -8.28 -11.34
N ASN A 121 -12.57 -7.14 -11.78
CA ASN A 121 -12.04 -6.34 -12.89
C ASN A 121 -11.81 -7.14 -14.19
N GLY A 122 -12.67 -8.11 -14.47
CA GLY A 122 -12.60 -8.95 -15.68
C GLY A 122 -11.73 -10.20 -15.55
N GLU A 123 -11.04 -10.41 -14.43
CA GLU A 123 -10.20 -11.58 -14.19
C GLU A 123 -10.85 -12.55 -13.18
N LYS A 124 -10.77 -13.86 -13.44
CA LYS A 124 -11.23 -14.91 -12.52
C LYS A 124 -10.24 -15.04 -11.36
N VAL A 125 -10.72 -14.82 -10.14
CA VAL A 125 -9.87 -14.83 -8.93
C VAL A 125 -10.09 -16.10 -8.10
N THR A 126 -9.14 -16.38 -7.20
CA THR A 126 -9.19 -17.53 -6.31
C THR A 126 -9.52 -17.08 -4.89
N ILE A 127 -10.55 -17.68 -4.32
CA ILE A 127 -10.97 -17.48 -2.93
C ILE A 127 -10.28 -18.56 -2.09
N ASP A 128 -9.46 -18.14 -1.13
CA ASP A 128 -8.83 -19.06 -0.20
C ASP A 128 -9.78 -19.37 0.97
N TYR A 129 -10.60 -20.40 0.78
CA TYR A 129 -11.53 -20.89 1.81
C TYR A 129 -10.82 -21.54 3.00
N SER A 130 -9.51 -21.81 2.92
CA SER A 130 -8.74 -22.42 4.01
C SER A 130 -8.21 -21.40 5.01
N ASP A 131 -8.00 -20.16 4.57
CA ASP A 131 -7.56 -19.07 5.44
C ASP A 131 -8.73 -18.45 6.21
N THR A 132 -8.82 -18.84 7.48
CA THR A 132 -9.82 -18.34 8.44
C THR A 132 -9.26 -17.27 9.38
N SER A 133 -8.04 -16.78 9.15
CA SER A 133 -7.35 -15.83 10.04
C SER A 133 -8.06 -14.48 10.17
N TYR A 134 -8.88 -14.12 9.18
CA TYR A 134 -9.66 -12.87 9.15
C TYR A 134 -11.03 -12.97 9.85
N GLY A 135 -11.34 -14.11 10.48
CA GLY A 135 -12.52 -14.31 11.30
C GLY A 135 -13.82 -14.00 10.55
N SER A 136 -14.62 -13.06 11.05
CA SER A 136 -15.96 -12.79 10.53
C SER A 136 -16.00 -12.02 9.20
N TRP A 137 -14.86 -11.51 8.71
CA TRP A 137 -14.74 -10.62 7.55
C TRP A 137 -15.02 -11.33 6.22
N GLY A 138 -14.87 -12.65 6.20
CA GLY A 138 -14.93 -13.47 4.99
C GLY A 138 -13.58 -14.10 4.66
N PHE A 139 -13.52 -14.71 3.48
CA PHE A 139 -12.36 -15.42 2.99
C PHE A 139 -11.51 -14.53 2.08
N PRO A 140 -10.18 -14.56 2.21
CA PRO A 140 -9.28 -13.74 1.42
C PRO A 140 -9.22 -14.17 -0.06
N VAL A 141 -9.13 -13.18 -0.97
CA VAL A 141 -8.85 -13.42 -2.39
C VAL A 141 -7.33 -13.40 -2.64
N THR A 142 -6.77 -14.45 -3.24
CA THR A 142 -5.31 -14.64 -3.28
C THR A 142 -4.57 -13.62 -4.14
N GLN A 143 -5.17 -13.18 -5.24
CA GLN A 143 -4.59 -12.22 -6.19
C GLN A 143 -4.38 -10.82 -5.58
N TYR A 144 -5.03 -10.53 -4.45
CA TYR A 144 -4.96 -9.26 -3.75
C TYR A 144 -4.08 -9.32 -2.49
N LYS A 145 -3.35 -10.43 -2.30
CA LYS A 145 -2.42 -10.62 -1.18
C LYS A 145 -1.16 -9.78 -1.37
N LYS A 146 -0.77 -9.03 -0.34
CA LYS A 146 0.50 -8.27 -0.29
C LYS A 146 1.26 -8.60 0.99
N GLY A 147 2.33 -9.38 0.87
CA GLY A 147 3.09 -9.88 2.01
C GLY A 147 2.24 -10.80 2.89
N SER A 148 2.10 -10.45 4.18
CA SER A 148 1.26 -11.16 5.15
C SER A 148 -0.18 -10.64 5.26
N ASP A 149 -0.54 -9.61 4.49
CA ASP A 149 -1.85 -8.96 4.51
C ASP A 149 -2.60 -9.17 3.19
N ASN A 150 -3.91 -8.95 3.18
CA ASN A 150 -4.73 -8.99 1.97
C ASN A 150 -5.44 -7.65 1.76
N ALA A 151 -6.06 -7.45 0.59
CA ALA A 151 -6.81 -6.25 0.27
C ALA A 151 -8.27 -6.53 -0.10
N LEU A 152 -8.64 -7.80 -0.28
CA LEU A 152 -9.99 -8.19 -0.72
C LEU A 152 -10.45 -9.46 -0.01
N TRP A 153 -11.66 -9.42 0.55
CA TRP A 153 -12.31 -10.55 1.20
C TRP A 153 -13.75 -10.71 0.71
N VAL A 154 -14.22 -11.95 0.68
CA VAL A 154 -15.54 -12.32 0.22
C VAL A 154 -16.23 -13.27 1.19
N LYS A 155 -17.52 -13.05 1.45
CA LYS A 155 -18.36 -13.94 2.23
C LYS A 155 -19.70 -14.14 1.54
N PHE A 156 -20.02 -15.39 1.24
CA PHE A 156 -21.22 -15.76 0.49
C PHE A 156 -22.32 -16.31 1.41
N HIS A 157 -23.55 -15.89 1.17
CA HIS A 157 -24.78 -16.39 1.80
C HIS A 157 -25.69 -16.95 0.71
N ASP A 158 -26.13 -18.20 0.87
CA ASP A 158 -26.86 -18.95 -0.15
C ASP A 158 -28.36 -18.64 -0.23
N GLY A 159 -28.89 -17.78 0.64
CA GLY A 159 -30.30 -17.44 0.75
C GLY A 159 -31.05 -18.15 1.87
N LYS A 160 -30.43 -19.12 2.57
CA LYS A 160 -31.06 -19.89 3.66
C LYS A 160 -30.80 -19.33 5.06
N GLN A 161 -29.99 -18.29 5.17
CA GLN A 161 -29.68 -17.63 6.44
C GLN A 161 -30.94 -17.23 7.21
N THR A 162 -30.94 -17.48 8.51
CA THR A 162 -32.04 -17.15 9.44
C THR A 162 -31.72 -15.99 10.38
N THR A 163 -30.47 -15.53 10.39
CA THR A 163 -29.97 -14.42 11.20
C THR A 163 -29.13 -13.49 10.34
N ALA A 164 -29.13 -12.20 10.65
CA ALA A 164 -28.28 -11.23 9.95
C ALA A 164 -26.79 -11.53 10.19
N ASP A 165 -25.94 -11.19 9.22
CA ASP A 165 -24.51 -11.42 9.35
C ASP A 165 -23.93 -10.58 10.51
N SER A 166 -23.29 -11.24 11.47
CA SER A 166 -22.75 -10.60 12.66
C SER A 166 -21.67 -9.56 12.34
N PHE A 167 -20.91 -9.75 11.26
CA PHE A 167 -19.90 -8.78 10.83
C PHE A 167 -20.55 -7.47 10.35
N LEU A 168 -21.63 -7.58 9.57
CA LEU A 168 -22.35 -6.40 9.11
C LEU A 168 -23.00 -5.64 10.27
N VAL A 169 -23.67 -6.35 11.19
CA VAL A 169 -24.38 -5.75 12.31
C VAL A 169 -23.44 -5.11 13.33
N ASN A 170 -22.34 -5.78 13.68
CA ASN A 170 -21.50 -5.37 14.79
C ASN A 170 -20.28 -4.54 14.39
N THR A 171 -19.75 -4.71 13.16
CA THR A 171 -18.46 -4.15 12.75
C THR A 171 -18.61 -3.12 11.63
N VAL A 172 -19.34 -3.45 10.57
CA VAL A 172 -19.49 -2.58 9.40
C VAL A 172 -20.55 -1.49 9.64
N SER A 173 -21.58 -1.78 10.45
CA SER A 173 -22.66 -0.85 10.78
C SER A 173 -22.14 0.43 11.47
N SER A 174 -22.69 1.59 11.09
CA SER A 174 -22.40 2.88 11.73
C SER A 174 -23.69 3.63 12.07
N SER A 175 -23.62 4.67 12.91
CA SER A 175 -24.79 5.51 13.24
C SER A 175 -25.36 6.22 12.01
N GLY A 176 -24.51 6.63 11.06
CA GLY A 176 -24.93 7.26 9.81
C GLY A 176 -25.44 6.27 8.76
N ARG A 177 -25.05 4.99 8.82
CA ARG A 177 -25.48 3.92 7.92
C ARG A 177 -25.70 2.60 8.67
N PRO A 178 -26.78 2.47 9.46
CA PRO A 178 -26.98 1.30 10.31
C PRO A 178 -27.35 0.04 9.50
N TYR A 179 -26.74 -1.09 9.85
CA TYR A 179 -27.17 -2.42 9.42
C TYR A 179 -27.85 -3.15 10.58
N GLN A 180 -29.19 -3.14 10.57
CA GLN A 180 -29.99 -3.69 11.67
C GLN A 180 -29.99 -5.23 11.67
N SER A 181 -30.13 -5.85 12.85
CA SER A 181 -30.25 -7.31 13.00
C SER A 181 -31.45 -7.93 12.29
N THR A 182 -32.42 -7.12 11.87
CA THR A 182 -33.57 -7.48 11.05
C THR A 182 -33.23 -7.66 9.56
N ARG A 183 -32.08 -7.14 9.09
CA ARG A 183 -31.62 -7.25 7.69
C ARG A 183 -30.95 -8.60 7.43
N VAL A 184 -31.75 -9.66 7.50
CA VAL A 184 -31.27 -11.05 7.33
C VAL A 184 -31.03 -11.41 5.86
N GLY A 185 -31.83 -10.84 4.96
CA GLY A 185 -31.87 -11.27 3.55
C GLY A 185 -32.50 -12.65 3.35
N ARG A 186 -33.53 -13.02 4.13
CA ARG A 186 -34.17 -14.35 4.02
C ARG A 186 -34.67 -14.61 2.60
N GLY A 187 -34.24 -15.72 1.99
CA GLY A 187 -34.59 -16.08 0.62
C GLY A 187 -33.77 -15.39 -0.45
N VAL A 188 -32.84 -14.51 -0.08
CA VAL A 188 -31.99 -13.78 -1.02
C VAL A 188 -30.57 -14.31 -0.90
N ALA A 189 -30.02 -14.89 -1.97
CA ALA A 189 -28.59 -15.17 -2.00
C ALA A 189 -27.84 -13.85 -2.16
N TYR A 190 -26.83 -13.62 -1.32
CA TYR A 190 -26.06 -12.38 -1.37
C TYR A 190 -24.60 -12.62 -1.00
N VAL A 191 -23.75 -11.68 -1.37
CA VAL A 191 -22.33 -11.71 -1.07
C VAL A 191 -21.93 -10.41 -0.38
N ILE A 192 -21.05 -10.56 0.60
CA ILE A 192 -20.41 -9.47 1.31
C ILE A 192 -18.99 -9.38 0.74
N ILE A 193 -18.68 -8.25 0.13
CA ILE A 193 -17.33 -7.95 -0.35
C ILE A 193 -16.75 -6.86 0.53
N THR A 194 -15.57 -7.12 1.10
CA THR A 194 -14.80 -6.13 1.85
C THR A 194 -13.51 -5.87 1.10
N ALA A 195 -13.27 -4.61 0.73
CA ALA A 195 -12.03 -4.16 0.14
C ALA A 195 -11.33 -3.19 1.10
N GLN A 196 -10.02 -3.36 1.29
CA GLN A 196 -9.19 -2.36 1.93
C GLN A 196 -8.72 -1.37 0.87
N ILE A 197 -8.80 -0.07 1.16
CA ILE A 197 -8.28 0.95 0.26
C ILE A 197 -6.76 0.79 0.18
N LYS A 198 -6.30 0.31 -0.98
CA LYS A 198 -4.90 0.08 -1.37
C LYS A 198 -4.79 0.50 -2.83
N GLU A 199 -4.30 1.72 -3.05
CA GLU A 199 -4.29 2.38 -4.37
C GLU A 199 -3.40 1.61 -5.38
N ASP A 200 -2.36 0.93 -4.88
CA ASP A 200 -1.50 0.01 -5.62
C ASP A 200 -2.22 -1.23 -6.18
N LEU A 201 -3.31 -1.67 -5.55
CA LEU A 201 -4.08 -2.84 -5.98
C LEU A 201 -5.35 -2.45 -6.73
N PHE A 202 -5.93 -1.29 -6.40
CA PHE A 202 -7.20 -0.81 -6.92
C PHE A 202 -7.05 0.56 -7.58
N THR A 203 -7.07 0.62 -8.92
CA THR A 203 -7.05 1.88 -9.72
C THR A 203 -8.41 2.60 -9.74
N GLY A 204 -9.27 2.30 -8.77
CA GLY A 204 -10.70 2.59 -8.77
C GLY A 204 -11.46 1.47 -8.05
N PHE A 205 -12.76 1.66 -7.83
CA PHE A 205 -13.54 0.64 -7.14
C PHE A 205 -13.65 -0.65 -7.99
N PRO A 206 -13.29 -1.83 -7.46
CA PRO A 206 -13.32 -3.07 -8.23
C PRO A 206 -14.72 -3.42 -8.75
N GLN A 207 -14.79 -3.91 -9.99
CA GLN A 207 -16.00 -4.47 -10.58
C GLN A 207 -16.09 -5.97 -10.32
N PHE A 208 -17.26 -6.43 -9.90
CA PHE A 208 -17.47 -7.84 -9.54
C PHE A 208 -18.46 -8.52 -10.48
N LYS A 209 -18.17 -9.79 -10.79
CA LYS A 209 -19.11 -10.71 -11.42
C LYS A 209 -19.02 -12.06 -10.71
N PHE A 210 -20.17 -12.67 -10.44
CA PHE A 210 -20.29 -13.85 -9.60
C PHE A 210 -20.81 -15.01 -10.44
N GLU A 211 -20.02 -16.08 -10.55
CA GLU A 211 -20.49 -17.34 -11.13
C GLU A 211 -21.28 -18.11 -10.08
N LEU A 212 -22.48 -18.56 -10.43
CA LEU A 212 -23.40 -19.23 -9.52
C LEU A 212 -23.84 -20.57 -10.10
N ASN A 213 -24.00 -21.54 -9.21
CA ASN A 213 -24.97 -22.60 -9.43
C ASN A 213 -26.31 -22.07 -8.93
N GLY A 214 -27.27 -21.89 -9.84
CA GLY A 214 -28.57 -21.26 -9.61
C GLY A 214 -29.47 -22.02 -8.65
N MET A 215 -30.77 -21.72 -8.68
CA MET A 215 -31.71 -22.35 -7.75
C MET A 215 -31.77 -23.87 -7.91
N LYS A 216 -31.92 -24.58 -6.79
CA LYS A 216 -32.15 -26.04 -6.78
C LYS A 216 -33.55 -26.35 -7.27
N MET A 217 -33.68 -27.32 -8.16
CA MET A 217 -34.93 -27.64 -8.84
C MET A 217 -35.38 -29.09 -8.61
N TYR A 218 -36.68 -29.29 -8.71
CA TYR A 218 -37.28 -30.62 -8.60
C TYR A 218 -37.11 -31.39 -9.91
N ASP A 219 -36.31 -32.44 -9.87
CA ASP A 219 -36.21 -33.42 -10.95
C ASP A 219 -37.20 -34.59 -10.74
N PRO A 220 -38.28 -34.71 -11.54
CA PRO A 220 -39.24 -35.82 -11.42
C PRO A 220 -38.63 -37.19 -11.75
N SER A 221 -37.56 -37.25 -12.56
CA SER A 221 -36.86 -38.52 -12.83
C SER A 221 -36.14 -39.07 -11.60
N LYS A 222 -35.97 -38.24 -10.57
CA LYS A 222 -35.40 -38.60 -9.27
C LYS A 222 -36.42 -38.73 -8.15
N ASP A 223 -37.71 -38.73 -8.43
CA ASP A 223 -38.76 -38.92 -7.44
C ASP A 223 -39.48 -40.27 -7.65
N SER A 224 -39.19 -41.22 -6.77
CA SER A 224 -39.79 -42.56 -6.77
C SER A 224 -41.31 -42.57 -6.55
N THR A 225 -41.93 -41.46 -6.12
CA THR A 225 -43.38 -41.36 -5.86
C THR A 225 -44.20 -40.98 -7.10
N VAL A 226 -43.55 -40.52 -8.17
CA VAL A 226 -44.21 -40.09 -9.42
C VAL A 226 -43.71 -40.82 -10.68
N GLY A 227 -42.99 -41.94 -10.50
CA GLY A 227 -42.50 -42.79 -11.59
C GLY A 227 -41.00 -42.65 -11.90
N GLY A 228 -40.26 -41.78 -11.21
CA GLY A 228 -38.80 -41.70 -11.28
C GLY A 228 -38.09 -42.68 -10.35
N SER A 229 -36.79 -42.46 -10.13
CA SER A 229 -35.95 -43.22 -9.20
C SER A 229 -35.07 -42.29 -8.37
N GLY A 230 -35.39 -42.15 -7.08
CA GLY A 230 -34.59 -41.35 -6.15
C GLY A 230 -35.37 -40.75 -4.97
N SER A 231 -34.70 -39.87 -4.25
CA SER A 231 -35.17 -39.26 -3.00
C SER A 231 -35.86 -37.91 -3.15
N HIS A 232 -35.95 -37.36 -4.36
CA HIS A 232 -36.60 -36.05 -4.55
C HIS A 232 -38.09 -36.14 -4.20
N ARG A 233 -38.66 -35.09 -3.62
CA ARG A 233 -40.09 -34.98 -3.33
C ARG A 233 -40.58 -33.59 -3.69
N TRP A 234 -41.65 -33.48 -4.48
CA TRP A 234 -42.21 -32.17 -4.87
C TRP A 234 -42.58 -31.30 -3.65
N ALA A 235 -43.12 -31.90 -2.59
CA ALA A 235 -43.53 -31.15 -1.40
C ALA A 235 -42.36 -30.72 -0.50
N ASP A 236 -41.15 -31.27 -0.68
CA ASP A 236 -39.99 -31.00 0.16
C ASP A 236 -38.79 -30.50 -0.65
N ARG A 237 -38.61 -29.18 -0.63
CA ARG A 237 -37.52 -28.49 -1.34
C ARG A 237 -36.12 -28.82 -0.84
N SER A 238 -35.98 -29.35 0.37
CA SER A 238 -34.66 -29.74 0.87
C SER A 238 -34.08 -30.91 0.08
N THR A 239 -34.93 -31.69 -0.58
CA THR A 239 -34.56 -32.83 -1.42
C THR A 239 -34.20 -32.47 -2.86
N TRP A 240 -34.45 -31.22 -3.28
CA TRP A 240 -34.23 -30.77 -4.66
C TRP A 240 -32.74 -30.50 -4.92
N GLY A 241 -32.33 -30.60 -6.19
CA GLY A 241 -30.98 -30.27 -6.64
C GLY A 241 -30.29 -31.34 -7.49
N GLY A 242 -28.99 -31.13 -7.73
CA GLY A 242 -28.12 -32.09 -8.43
C GLY A 242 -27.96 -31.74 -9.91
N ASP A 243 -27.59 -32.72 -10.74
CA ASP A 243 -27.37 -32.50 -12.19
C ASP A 243 -28.61 -31.92 -12.90
N GLY A 244 -29.82 -32.28 -12.44
CA GLY A 244 -31.09 -31.76 -12.93
C GLY A 244 -31.19 -30.24 -12.91
N ASP A 245 -30.47 -29.55 -12.03
CA ASP A 245 -30.44 -28.08 -11.96
C ASP A 245 -29.90 -27.45 -13.25
N HIS A 246 -29.13 -28.20 -14.03
CA HIS A 246 -28.52 -27.78 -15.29
C HIS A 246 -29.26 -28.31 -16.53
N LEU A 247 -30.32 -29.12 -16.38
CA LEU A 247 -31.02 -29.74 -17.51
C LEU A 247 -32.24 -28.90 -17.93
N PRO A 248 -32.36 -28.51 -19.22
CA PRO A 248 -33.46 -27.64 -19.66
C PRO A 248 -34.85 -28.24 -19.45
N ALA A 249 -35.01 -29.57 -19.58
CA ALA A 249 -36.28 -30.23 -19.32
C ALA A 249 -36.72 -30.13 -17.85
N VAL A 250 -35.79 -30.28 -16.90
CA VAL A 250 -36.08 -30.08 -15.47
C VAL A 250 -36.40 -28.62 -15.19
N GLN A 251 -35.63 -27.69 -15.78
CA GLN A 251 -35.86 -26.26 -15.59
C GLN A 251 -37.22 -25.81 -16.12
N LEU A 252 -37.60 -26.26 -17.31
CA LEU A 252 -38.90 -25.97 -17.89
C LEU A 252 -40.03 -26.60 -17.09
N TYR A 253 -39.88 -27.84 -16.62
CA TYR A 253 -40.86 -28.50 -15.75
C TYR A 253 -41.15 -27.65 -14.51
N ASN A 254 -40.11 -27.15 -13.83
CA ASN A 254 -40.26 -26.31 -12.65
C ASN A 254 -40.86 -24.94 -12.98
N LEU A 255 -40.49 -24.33 -14.10
CA LEU A 255 -41.05 -23.06 -14.57
C LEU A 255 -42.56 -23.19 -14.87
N LEU A 256 -42.98 -24.27 -15.52
CA LEU A 256 -44.40 -24.55 -15.81
C LEU A 256 -45.18 -24.95 -14.57
N ARG A 257 -44.55 -25.63 -13.58
CA ARG A 257 -45.19 -25.88 -12.27
C ARG A 257 -45.32 -24.63 -11.40
N GLY A 258 -44.59 -23.58 -11.74
CA GLY A 258 -44.53 -22.33 -10.99
C GLY A 258 -43.44 -22.35 -9.92
N ILE A 259 -42.56 -21.35 -9.97
CA ILE A 259 -41.54 -21.10 -8.96
C ILE A 259 -42.21 -20.36 -7.81
N THR A 260 -42.25 -21.00 -6.65
CA THR A 260 -42.72 -20.39 -5.39
C THR A 260 -41.52 -20.13 -4.47
N TYR A 261 -41.70 -19.35 -3.40
CA TYR A 261 -40.78 -19.31 -2.26
C TYR A 261 -41.59 -19.04 -0.99
N ASN A 262 -41.32 -19.81 0.08
CA ASN A 262 -42.06 -19.73 1.34
C ASN A 262 -43.60 -19.76 1.18
N GLY A 263 -44.10 -20.61 0.27
CA GLY A 263 -45.54 -20.74 -0.03
C GLY A 263 -46.14 -19.63 -0.90
N GLN A 264 -45.36 -18.61 -1.28
CA GLN A 264 -45.80 -17.53 -2.17
C GLN A 264 -45.32 -17.77 -3.60
N TRP A 265 -46.14 -17.43 -4.60
CA TRP A 265 -45.74 -17.47 -5.99
C TRP A 265 -44.73 -16.36 -6.31
N LEU A 266 -43.67 -16.72 -7.04
CA LEU A 266 -42.61 -15.81 -7.47
C LEU A 266 -42.61 -15.59 -8.98
N TYR A 267 -42.58 -16.68 -9.77
CA TYR A 267 -42.51 -16.63 -11.23
C TYR A 267 -43.02 -17.93 -11.88
N GLY A 268 -43.30 -17.93 -13.19
CA GLY A 268 -43.82 -19.09 -13.92
C GLY A 268 -45.35 -19.23 -13.85
N LEU A 269 -45.91 -20.34 -14.33
CA LEU A 269 -47.38 -20.49 -14.36
C LEU A 269 -47.95 -20.65 -12.94
N GLN A 270 -49.18 -20.19 -12.74
CA GLN A 270 -49.87 -20.28 -11.44
C GLN A 270 -50.81 -21.49 -11.42
N ASN A 271 -50.87 -22.19 -10.28
CA ASN A 271 -51.79 -23.29 -10.02
C ASN A 271 -51.74 -24.45 -11.04
N MET A 272 -50.59 -24.71 -11.66
CA MET A 272 -50.42 -25.81 -12.61
C MET A 272 -50.43 -27.17 -11.88
N PRO A 273 -51.45 -28.02 -12.07
CA PRO A 273 -51.48 -29.32 -11.42
C PRO A 273 -50.55 -30.30 -12.16
N ALA A 274 -49.95 -31.24 -11.42
CA ALA A 274 -49.01 -32.21 -11.98
C ALA A 274 -49.63 -33.09 -13.09
N THR A 275 -50.95 -33.29 -13.09
CA THR A 275 -51.66 -34.06 -14.13
C THR A 275 -51.64 -33.41 -15.50
N ARG A 276 -51.38 -32.10 -15.60
CA ARG A 276 -51.22 -31.39 -16.87
C ARG A 276 -49.78 -31.44 -17.39
N LEU A 277 -48.85 -32.04 -16.66
CA LEU A 277 -47.46 -32.28 -17.06
C LEU A 277 -47.18 -33.79 -16.92
N PRO A 278 -47.54 -34.62 -17.92
CA PRO A 278 -47.50 -36.07 -17.79
C PRO A 278 -46.09 -36.56 -17.47
N VAL A 279 -45.88 -37.02 -16.24
CA VAL A 279 -44.53 -37.17 -15.68
C VAL A 279 -43.66 -38.15 -16.48
N ALA A 280 -44.25 -39.19 -17.07
CA ALA A 280 -43.53 -40.14 -17.91
C ALA A 280 -42.87 -39.47 -19.14
N ASP A 281 -43.60 -38.60 -19.84
CA ASP A 281 -43.09 -37.86 -21.01
C ASP A 281 -41.93 -36.94 -20.59
N TRP A 282 -42.12 -36.20 -19.49
CA TRP A 282 -41.06 -35.33 -18.96
C TRP A 282 -39.82 -36.11 -18.51
N ILE A 283 -39.97 -37.29 -17.91
CA ILE A 283 -38.84 -38.16 -17.54
C ILE A 283 -38.08 -38.64 -18.78
N ALA A 284 -38.78 -38.98 -19.88
CA ALA A 284 -38.15 -39.39 -21.13
C ALA A 284 -37.29 -38.24 -21.73
N GLU A 285 -37.81 -37.01 -21.72
CA GLU A 285 -37.05 -35.85 -22.20
C GLU A 285 -35.88 -35.49 -21.27
N ILE A 286 -36.03 -35.61 -19.95
CA ILE A 286 -34.93 -35.44 -18.99
C ILE A 286 -33.82 -36.47 -19.27
N ALA A 287 -34.18 -37.71 -19.62
CA ALA A 287 -33.21 -38.72 -20.01
C ALA A 287 -32.43 -38.31 -21.26
N LYS A 288 -33.10 -37.74 -22.28
CA LYS A 288 -32.42 -37.19 -23.47
C LYS A 288 -31.42 -36.08 -23.13
N CYS A 289 -31.75 -35.17 -22.20
CA CYS A 289 -30.79 -34.15 -21.73
C CYS A 289 -29.57 -34.78 -21.05
N ARG A 290 -29.79 -35.83 -20.25
CA ARG A 290 -28.78 -36.52 -19.43
C ARG A 290 -27.91 -37.50 -20.22
N THR A 291 -28.37 -37.98 -21.38
CA THR A 291 -27.55 -38.79 -22.29
C THR A 291 -26.21 -38.12 -22.53
N THR A 292 -25.15 -38.91 -22.64
CA THR A 292 -23.79 -38.38 -22.80
C THR A 292 -23.41 -38.24 -24.27
N ILE A 293 -22.71 -37.17 -24.60
CA ILE A 293 -22.11 -36.90 -25.92
C ILE A 293 -20.64 -36.50 -25.77
N ALA A 294 -19.84 -36.68 -26.81
CA ALA A 294 -18.45 -36.22 -26.84
C ALA A 294 -18.36 -34.68 -26.75
N GLY A 295 -17.26 -34.20 -26.17
CA GLY A 295 -16.99 -32.77 -25.92
C GLY A 295 -15.50 -32.51 -25.78
N SER A 296 -15.09 -31.24 -25.86
CA SER A 296 -13.69 -30.82 -25.74
C SER A 296 -13.05 -31.24 -24.40
N GLY A 297 -13.85 -31.28 -23.31
CA GLY A 297 -13.44 -31.74 -21.98
C GLY A 297 -13.74 -33.21 -21.67
N GLY A 298 -14.08 -34.02 -22.68
CA GLY A 298 -14.54 -35.41 -22.52
C GLY A 298 -16.06 -35.55 -22.60
N SER A 299 -16.57 -36.70 -22.14
CA SER A 299 -17.99 -37.02 -22.16
C SER A 299 -18.80 -36.07 -21.27
N GLN A 300 -19.87 -35.50 -21.81
CA GLN A 300 -20.71 -34.49 -21.14
C GLN A 300 -22.20 -34.72 -21.46
N PRO A 301 -23.14 -34.21 -20.63
CA PRO A 301 -24.57 -34.27 -20.97
C PRO A 301 -24.87 -33.58 -22.31
N THR A 302 -25.77 -34.16 -23.10
CA THR A 302 -26.12 -33.67 -24.45
C THR A 302 -26.63 -32.24 -24.42
N TYR A 303 -27.54 -31.95 -23.48
CA TYR A 303 -28.17 -30.64 -23.34
C TYR A 303 -28.09 -30.13 -21.91
N ARG A 304 -27.49 -28.95 -21.75
CA ARG A 304 -27.43 -28.18 -20.50
C ARG A 304 -27.88 -26.75 -20.74
N CYS A 305 -28.37 -26.12 -19.68
CA CYS A 305 -28.94 -24.79 -19.72
C CYS A 305 -28.56 -24.03 -18.45
N GLY A 306 -28.23 -22.75 -18.57
CA GLY A 306 -27.93 -21.88 -17.44
C GLY A 306 -28.00 -20.41 -17.80
N GLY A 307 -28.69 -19.62 -17.00
CA GLY A 307 -29.01 -18.23 -17.29
C GLY A 307 -29.65 -17.51 -16.12
N GLU A 308 -29.78 -16.19 -16.21
CA GLU A 308 -30.47 -15.35 -15.23
C GLU A 308 -31.86 -14.98 -15.77
N ILE A 309 -32.92 -15.45 -15.10
CA ILE A 309 -34.29 -15.10 -15.45
C ILE A 309 -34.69 -13.85 -14.66
N GLN A 310 -35.01 -12.77 -15.35
CA GLN A 310 -35.63 -11.59 -14.76
C GLN A 310 -37.12 -11.85 -14.52
N VAL A 311 -37.61 -11.66 -13.29
CA VAL A 311 -39.01 -11.94 -12.91
C VAL A 311 -40.01 -11.00 -13.64
N SER A 312 -39.53 -9.87 -14.16
CA SER A 312 -40.31 -8.97 -15.02
C SER A 312 -40.44 -9.46 -16.47
N ALA A 313 -39.64 -10.44 -16.90
CA ALA A 313 -39.72 -10.98 -18.25
C ALA A 313 -41.04 -11.77 -18.43
N GLN A 314 -41.60 -11.73 -19.64
CA GLN A 314 -42.75 -12.59 -19.96
C GLN A 314 -42.35 -14.06 -19.86
N ILE A 315 -43.22 -14.89 -19.27
CA ILE A 315 -42.95 -16.32 -19.07
C ILE A 315 -42.64 -17.02 -20.39
N ALA A 316 -43.32 -16.63 -21.49
CA ALA A 316 -43.06 -17.17 -22.82
C ALA A 316 -41.62 -16.94 -23.29
N GLU A 317 -40.97 -15.83 -22.92
CA GLU A 317 -39.57 -15.56 -23.27
C GLU A 317 -38.60 -16.43 -22.47
N ALA A 318 -38.88 -16.65 -21.18
CA ALA A 318 -38.10 -17.59 -20.36
C ALA A 318 -38.24 -19.04 -20.88
N VAL A 319 -39.46 -19.44 -21.27
CA VAL A 319 -39.74 -20.74 -21.90
C VAL A 319 -38.96 -20.88 -23.21
N LYS A 320 -38.98 -19.85 -24.08
CA LYS A 320 -38.20 -19.83 -25.32
C LYS A 320 -36.70 -19.98 -25.06
N ALA A 321 -36.14 -19.17 -24.15
CA ALA A 321 -34.71 -19.21 -23.82
C ALA A 321 -34.25 -20.60 -23.34
N ILE A 322 -35.06 -21.27 -22.50
CA ILE A 322 -34.77 -22.64 -22.05
C ILE A 322 -34.87 -23.64 -23.21
N LEU A 323 -35.91 -23.56 -24.04
CA LEU A 323 -36.10 -24.49 -25.16
C LEU A 323 -35.00 -24.34 -26.23
N THR A 324 -34.50 -23.13 -26.48
CA THR A 324 -33.38 -22.89 -27.39
C THR A 324 -32.12 -23.67 -26.99
N SER A 325 -31.87 -23.87 -25.69
CA SER A 325 -30.71 -24.62 -25.22
C SER A 325 -30.71 -26.11 -25.60
N CYS A 326 -31.84 -26.64 -26.08
CA CYS A 326 -32.01 -28.05 -26.42
C CYS A 326 -32.76 -28.30 -27.73
N GLN A 327 -32.89 -27.28 -28.60
CA GLN A 327 -33.78 -27.34 -29.78
C GLN A 327 -35.18 -27.85 -29.44
N GLY A 328 -35.64 -27.44 -28.26
CA GLY A 328 -36.89 -27.89 -27.69
C GLY A 328 -38.10 -27.29 -28.38
N ARG A 329 -39.20 -28.01 -28.26
CA ARG A 329 -40.56 -27.62 -28.58
C ARG A 329 -41.44 -27.91 -27.37
N LEU A 330 -42.50 -27.13 -27.24
CA LEU A 330 -43.52 -27.33 -26.21
C LEU A 330 -44.85 -27.40 -26.93
N SER A 331 -45.52 -28.55 -26.84
CA SER A 331 -46.90 -28.70 -27.32
C SER A 331 -47.88 -28.62 -26.16
N GLU A 332 -49.07 -28.11 -26.46
CA GLU A 332 -50.19 -28.02 -25.54
C GLU A 332 -51.41 -28.63 -26.22
N SER A 333 -52.00 -29.64 -25.57
CA SER A 333 -53.23 -30.29 -26.03
C SER A 333 -54.18 -30.49 -24.85
N GLY A 334 -55.40 -29.95 -24.94
CA GLY A 334 -56.39 -30.03 -23.86
C GLY A 334 -55.93 -29.40 -22.53
N GLY A 335 -54.96 -28.50 -22.59
CA GLY A 335 -54.19 -27.85 -21.53
C GLY A 335 -53.19 -28.77 -20.80
N VAL A 336 -52.80 -29.88 -21.42
CA VAL A 336 -51.68 -30.74 -21.02
C VAL A 336 -50.46 -30.31 -21.83
N TYR A 337 -49.33 -30.08 -21.16
CA TYR A 337 -48.08 -29.66 -21.81
C TYR A 337 -47.08 -30.80 -21.87
N LYS A 338 -46.53 -31.01 -23.07
CA LYS A 338 -45.45 -31.97 -23.35
C LYS A 338 -44.28 -31.26 -24.00
N MET A 339 -43.08 -31.56 -23.52
CA MET A 339 -41.83 -31.08 -24.11
C MET A 339 -41.34 -32.11 -25.12
N HIS A 340 -40.71 -31.63 -26.19
CA HIS A 340 -40.04 -32.46 -27.18
C HIS A 340 -38.69 -31.82 -27.48
N LEU A 341 -37.58 -32.52 -27.27
CA LEU A 341 -36.25 -31.97 -27.49
C LEU A 341 -35.35 -32.88 -28.31
N GLY A 342 -34.41 -32.24 -29.00
CA GLY A 342 -33.39 -32.91 -29.80
C GLY A 342 -33.93 -33.72 -30.97
N ALA A 343 -33.22 -34.81 -31.28
CA ALA A 343 -33.54 -35.70 -32.38
C ALA A 343 -34.94 -36.31 -32.27
N SER A 344 -35.53 -36.59 -33.44
CA SER A 344 -36.86 -37.22 -33.51
C SER A 344 -36.86 -38.60 -32.85
N GLY A 345 -37.97 -38.90 -32.17
CA GLY A 345 -38.20 -40.19 -31.52
C GLY A 345 -38.59 -41.29 -32.50
N ALA A 346 -38.95 -42.45 -31.96
CA ALA A 346 -39.67 -43.46 -32.74
C ALA A 346 -40.99 -42.87 -33.26
N ALA A 347 -41.45 -43.34 -34.42
CA ALA A 347 -42.76 -42.94 -34.90
C ALA A 347 -43.86 -43.57 -34.04
N ASP A 348 -44.83 -42.75 -33.64
CA ASP A 348 -46.02 -43.16 -32.91
C ASP A 348 -47.00 -43.89 -33.84
N TYR A 349 -47.02 -43.51 -35.11
CA TYR A 349 -47.90 -44.09 -36.13
C TYR A 349 -47.18 -44.31 -37.47
N GLY A 350 -47.66 -45.31 -38.20
CA GLY A 350 -47.32 -45.53 -39.60
C GLY A 350 -48.53 -45.24 -40.48
N ILE A 351 -48.34 -44.48 -41.56
CA ILE A 351 -49.39 -44.21 -42.56
C ILE A 351 -48.93 -44.61 -43.97
N THR A 352 -49.90 -44.88 -44.83
CA THR A 352 -49.71 -45.12 -46.26
C THR A 352 -50.61 -44.20 -47.09
N ASP A 353 -50.40 -44.15 -48.40
CA ASP A 353 -51.28 -43.38 -49.30
C ASP A 353 -52.77 -43.79 -49.20
N ALA A 354 -53.07 -45.03 -48.77
CA ALA A 354 -54.44 -45.53 -48.61
C ALA A 354 -55.15 -44.97 -47.35
N ASP A 355 -54.40 -44.40 -46.41
CA ASP A 355 -54.92 -43.83 -45.17
C ASP A 355 -55.42 -42.40 -45.34
N ILE A 356 -55.02 -41.73 -46.42
CA ILE A 356 -55.34 -40.32 -46.66
C ILE A 356 -56.67 -40.22 -47.39
N LEU A 357 -57.59 -39.40 -46.87
CA LEU A 357 -58.92 -39.26 -47.44
C LEU A 357 -58.87 -38.60 -48.83
N SER A 358 -59.30 -39.34 -49.85
CA SER A 358 -59.30 -38.85 -51.24
C SER A 358 -60.39 -37.82 -51.54
N THR A 359 -61.40 -37.69 -50.67
CA THR A 359 -62.49 -36.72 -50.78
C THR A 359 -62.12 -35.33 -50.24
N GLU A 360 -60.95 -35.20 -49.65
CA GLU A 360 -60.47 -33.99 -48.98
C GLU A 360 -59.28 -33.37 -49.73
N GLU A 361 -59.10 -32.07 -49.54
CA GLU A 361 -57.95 -31.35 -50.12
C GLU A 361 -56.63 -31.75 -49.44
N GLN A 362 -55.55 -31.75 -50.22
CA GLN A 362 -54.20 -32.02 -49.76
C GLN A 362 -53.25 -30.97 -50.34
N SER A 363 -52.29 -30.52 -49.55
CA SER A 363 -51.24 -29.60 -49.99
C SER A 363 -49.86 -30.19 -49.70
N PHE A 364 -48.92 -29.93 -50.61
CA PHE A 364 -47.53 -30.34 -50.48
C PHE A 364 -46.62 -29.18 -50.86
N THR A 365 -45.75 -28.80 -49.93
CA THR A 365 -44.66 -27.85 -50.17
C THR A 365 -43.36 -28.65 -50.23
N PRO A 366 -42.77 -28.87 -51.42
CA PRO A 366 -41.56 -29.69 -51.56
C PRO A 366 -40.26 -28.94 -51.24
N PHE A 367 -40.24 -27.61 -51.41
CA PHE A 367 -39.04 -26.77 -51.30
C PHE A 367 -39.39 -25.43 -50.65
N PHE A 368 -38.42 -24.82 -49.97
CA PHE A 368 -38.52 -23.45 -49.50
C PHE A 368 -38.32 -22.46 -50.64
N GLY A 369 -38.90 -21.26 -50.52
CA GLY A 369 -38.47 -20.13 -51.31
C GLY A 369 -37.06 -19.71 -50.93
N LEU A 370 -36.30 -19.10 -51.85
CA LEU A 370 -34.93 -18.68 -51.59
C LEU A 370 -34.81 -17.69 -50.41
N ALA A 371 -35.85 -16.86 -50.19
CA ALA A 371 -35.90 -15.93 -49.05
C ALA A 371 -36.07 -16.63 -47.69
N ASP A 372 -36.65 -17.84 -47.68
CA ASP A 372 -36.93 -18.62 -46.47
C ASP A 372 -35.87 -19.71 -46.23
N THR A 373 -34.80 -19.68 -47.01
CA THR A 373 -33.74 -20.68 -47.04
C THR A 373 -32.49 -20.14 -46.36
N ILE A 374 -31.78 -21.00 -45.63
CA ILE A 374 -30.46 -20.69 -45.08
C ILE A 374 -29.44 -21.75 -45.49
N ASN A 375 -28.17 -21.34 -45.53
CA ASN A 375 -27.03 -22.20 -45.80
C ASN A 375 -25.81 -21.88 -44.91
N GLY A 376 -25.96 -20.90 -44.02
CA GLY A 376 -25.02 -20.63 -42.95
C GLY A 376 -25.71 -20.22 -41.67
N ILE A 377 -25.03 -20.42 -40.55
CA ILE A 377 -25.50 -20.05 -39.22
C ILE A 377 -24.36 -19.46 -38.39
N THR A 378 -24.68 -18.42 -37.61
CA THR A 378 -23.85 -17.92 -36.52
C THR A 378 -24.63 -17.95 -35.21
N ALA A 379 -23.92 -17.95 -34.10
CA ALA A 379 -24.55 -17.84 -32.79
C ALA A 379 -23.75 -16.94 -31.86
N ILE A 380 -24.44 -16.28 -30.94
CA ILE A 380 -23.83 -15.51 -29.84
C ILE A 380 -24.22 -16.18 -28.53
N TYR A 381 -23.26 -16.36 -27.63
CA TYR A 381 -23.44 -17.03 -26.34
C TYR A 381 -22.60 -16.35 -25.24
N PRO A 382 -22.98 -16.48 -23.95
CA PRO A 382 -22.14 -16.00 -22.86
C PRO A 382 -20.93 -16.92 -22.67
N SER A 383 -19.70 -16.42 -22.86
CA SER A 383 -18.48 -17.24 -22.75
C SER A 383 -17.87 -17.16 -21.35
N PRO A 384 -17.84 -18.24 -20.56
CA PRO A 384 -17.17 -18.25 -19.26
C PRO A 384 -15.65 -18.02 -19.35
N ALA A 385 -15.02 -18.43 -20.44
CA ALA A 385 -13.58 -18.23 -20.67
C ALA A 385 -13.22 -16.75 -20.90
N GLU A 386 -14.15 -15.97 -21.46
CA GLU A 386 -14.00 -14.53 -21.69
C GLU A 386 -14.79 -13.70 -20.67
N GLY A 387 -14.80 -14.16 -19.41
CA GLY A 387 -15.41 -13.42 -18.31
C GLY A 387 -16.92 -13.25 -18.42
N TRP A 388 -17.62 -14.19 -19.05
CA TRP A 388 -19.07 -14.18 -19.30
C TRP A 388 -19.55 -13.02 -20.17
N ASN A 389 -18.71 -12.55 -21.08
CA ASN A 389 -19.11 -11.62 -22.13
C ASN A 389 -19.77 -12.38 -23.30
N ALA A 390 -20.58 -11.67 -24.07
CA ALA A 390 -21.20 -12.24 -25.28
C ALA A 390 -20.12 -12.47 -26.35
N LYS A 391 -19.92 -13.74 -26.72
CA LYS A 391 -18.95 -14.19 -27.73
C LYS A 391 -19.69 -14.78 -28.92
N ALA A 392 -19.25 -14.46 -30.12
CA ALA A 392 -19.71 -15.15 -31.33
C ALA A 392 -19.03 -16.52 -31.44
N ALA A 393 -19.79 -17.54 -31.80
CA ALA A 393 -19.25 -18.85 -32.13
C ALA A 393 -18.71 -18.85 -33.58
N PRO A 394 -17.77 -19.76 -33.91
CA PRO A 394 -17.26 -19.91 -35.27
C PRO A 394 -18.43 -20.10 -36.25
N PRO A 395 -18.53 -19.28 -37.31
CA PRO A 395 -19.63 -19.38 -38.26
C PRO A 395 -19.56 -20.72 -39.01
N ARG A 396 -20.72 -21.33 -39.22
CA ARG A 396 -20.85 -22.59 -39.95
C ARG A 396 -21.52 -22.33 -41.29
N TYR A 397 -20.84 -22.75 -42.36
CA TYR A 397 -21.31 -22.64 -43.74
C TYR A 397 -21.31 -24.03 -44.35
N ASP A 398 -22.32 -24.33 -45.15
CA ASP A 398 -22.39 -25.56 -45.92
C ASP A 398 -22.21 -25.26 -47.42
N ALA A 399 -21.08 -25.70 -47.98
CA ALA A 399 -20.73 -25.41 -49.37
C ALA A 399 -21.68 -26.10 -50.38
N GLN A 400 -22.27 -27.23 -50.00
CA GLN A 400 -23.26 -27.90 -50.84
C GLN A 400 -24.55 -27.06 -50.87
N PHE A 401 -25.04 -26.61 -49.72
CA PHE A 401 -26.23 -25.75 -49.67
C PHE A 401 -25.99 -24.41 -50.37
N GLU A 402 -24.80 -23.80 -50.24
CA GLU A 402 -24.47 -22.59 -51.00
C GLU A 402 -24.54 -22.85 -52.52
N THR A 403 -24.06 -23.99 -53.00
CA THR A 403 -24.14 -24.37 -54.42
C THR A 403 -25.59 -24.55 -54.87
N GLU A 404 -26.41 -25.26 -54.09
CA GLU A 404 -27.84 -25.46 -54.34
C GLU A 404 -28.61 -24.13 -54.39
N ASP A 405 -28.20 -23.14 -53.60
CA ASP A 405 -28.82 -21.82 -53.50
C ASP A 405 -28.19 -20.78 -54.45
N GLY A 406 -27.43 -21.23 -55.45
CA GLY A 406 -26.86 -20.37 -56.49
C GLY A 406 -25.61 -19.58 -56.05
N ASN A 407 -24.78 -20.18 -55.20
CA ASN A 407 -23.57 -19.62 -54.60
C ASN A 407 -23.80 -18.34 -53.79
N ARG A 408 -24.96 -18.23 -53.14
CA ARG A 408 -25.32 -17.10 -52.27
C ARG A 408 -25.14 -17.49 -50.82
N ARG A 409 -24.65 -16.56 -50.01
CA ARG A 409 -24.57 -16.74 -48.55
C ARG A 409 -25.84 -16.26 -47.88
N LEU A 410 -26.56 -17.19 -47.27
CA LEU A 410 -27.82 -16.98 -46.56
C LEU A 410 -27.60 -17.35 -45.10
N LEU A 411 -27.19 -16.35 -44.33
CA LEU A 411 -26.78 -16.48 -42.93
C LEU A 411 -27.96 -16.21 -42.00
N ALA A 412 -28.11 -17.04 -40.96
CA ALA A 412 -28.99 -16.73 -39.84
C ALA A 412 -28.19 -16.61 -38.54
N ASP A 413 -28.57 -15.64 -37.72
CA ASP A 413 -27.91 -15.36 -36.44
C ASP A 413 -28.82 -15.78 -35.28
N VAL A 414 -28.31 -16.64 -34.40
CA VAL A 414 -29.10 -17.22 -33.30
C VAL A 414 -28.53 -16.82 -31.93
N PRO A 415 -29.29 -16.10 -31.08
CA PRO A 415 -28.90 -15.86 -29.70
C PRO A 415 -29.10 -17.12 -28.84
N LEU A 416 -28.03 -17.55 -28.16
CA LEU A 416 -28.00 -18.71 -27.25
C LEU A 416 -27.68 -18.26 -25.82
N ASP A 417 -28.48 -17.32 -25.31
CA ASP A 417 -28.25 -16.64 -24.02
C ASP A 417 -28.11 -17.59 -22.82
N PHE A 418 -28.76 -18.77 -22.87
CA PHE A 418 -28.76 -19.76 -21.78
C PHE A 418 -27.79 -20.93 -22.02
N VAL A 419 -26.87 -20.80 -22.98
CA VAL A 419 -25.92 -21.87 -23.36
C VAL A 419 -24.47 -21.41 -23.17
N PRO A 420 -23.94 -21.44 -21.93
CA PRO A 420 -22.54 -21.05 -21.66
C PRO A 420 -21.50 -22.11 -22.08
N TYR A 421 -21.87 -23.07 -22.93
CA TYR A 421 -21.06 -24.24 -23.26
C TYR A 421 -20.69 -24.22 -24.75
N LYS A 422 -19.43 -23.87 -25.08
CA LYS A 422 -18.97 -23.70 -26.47
C LYS A 422 -19.20 -24.93 -27.37
N ASP A 423 -18.99 -26.13 -26.85
CA ASP A 423 -19.26 -27.37 -27.59
C ASP A 423 -20.75 -27.50 -27.94
N GLN A 424 -21.64 -27.21 -26.98
CA GLN A 424 -23.09 -27.32 -27.19
C GLN A 424 -23.60 -26.26 -28.15
N VAL A 425 -23.04 -25.05 -28.12
CA VAL A 425 -23.37 -23.99 -29.07
C VAL A 425 -23.15 -24.46 -30.51
N GLN A 426 -21.97 -25.01 -30.82
CA GLN A 426 -21.67 -25.49 -32.17
C GLN A 426 -22.51 -26.72 -32.56
N ARG A 427 -22.85 -27.61 -31.61
CA ARG A 427 -23.80 -28.71 -31.83
C ARG A 427 -25.18 -28.22 -32.24
N LEU A 428 -25.72 -27.24 -31.49
CA LEU A 428 -27.02 -26.63 -31.78
C LEU A 428 -26.98 -25.93 -33.14
N MET A 429 -25.88 -25.28 -33.51
CA MET A 429 -25.71 -24.67 -34.83
C MET A 429 -25.75 -25.71 -35.96
N LYS A 430 -25.01 -26.82 -35.83
CA LYS A 430 -24.99 -27.90 -36.85
C LYS A 430 -26.38 -28.47 -37.09
N SER A 431 -27.04 -28.89 -36.02
CA SER A 431 -28.34 -29.54 -36.10
C SER A 431 -29.44 -28.56 -36.53
N ALA A 432 -29.37 -27.29 -36.12
CA ALA A 432 -30.33 -26.28 -36.57
C ALA A 432 -30.19 -25.99 -38.07
N LEU A 433 -28.96 -25.91 -38.60
CA LEU A 433 -28.72 -25.72 -40.03
C LEU A 433 -29.22 -26.92 -40.86
N ALA A 434 -28.98 -28.15 -40.39
CA ALA A 434 -29.46 -29.36 -41.06
C ALA A 434 -31.00 -29.45 -41.04
N GLU A 435 -31.63 -29.25 -39.88
CA GLU A 435 -33.09 -29.30 -39.77
C GLU A 435 -33.76 -28.18 -40.58
N ALA A 436 -33.13 -27.00 -40.68
CA ALA A 436 -33.62 -25.89 -41.49
C ALA A 436 -33.66 -26.16 -43.00
N ARG A 437 -33.03 -27.24 -43.48
CA ARG A 437 -33.10 -27.68 -44.88
C ARG A 437 -34.19 -28.72 -45.13
N ARG A 438 -34.93 -29.15 -44.09
CA ARG A 438 -36.06 -30.08 -44.21
C ARG A 438 -37.30 -29.35 -44.73
N ALA A 439 -37.36 -29.19 -46.06
CA ALA A 439 -38.37 -28.37 -46.72
C ALA A 439 -39.73 -29.04 -46.98
N ARG A 440 -39.80 -30.37 -46.91
CA ARG A 440 -41.01 -31.11 -47.27
C ARG A 440 -42.07 -30.94 -46.18
N ARG A 441 -43.16 -30.25 -46.51
CA ARG A 441 -44.33 -30.07 -45.64
C ARG A 441 -45.59 -30.58 -46.32
N HIS A 442 -46.36 -31.38 -45.60
CA HIS A 442 -47.62 -31.93 -46.07
C HIS A 442 -48.76 -31.51 -45.16
N THR A 443 -49.88 -31.18 -45.78
CA THR A 443 -51.11 -30.89 -45.06
C THR A 443 -52.26 -31.67 -45.70
N PHE A 444 -52.93 -32.54 -44.93
CA PHE A 444 -54.02 -33.39 -45.42
C PHE A 444 -54.93 -33.87 -44.27
N VAL A 445 -55.97 -34.64 -44.61
CA VAL A 445 -56.94 -35.18 -43.65
C VAL A 445 -56.74 -36.67 -43.45
N LEU A 446 -56.71 -37.09 -42.18
CA LEU A 446 -56.67 -38.49 -41.76
C LEU A 446 -58.00 -38.90 -41.08
N PRO A 447 -58.42 -40.17 -41.23
CA PRO A 447 -59.65 -40.70 -40.64
C PRO A 447 -59.59 -40.81 -39.11
N PRO A 448 -60.72 -41.03 -38.42
CA PRO A 448 -60.82 -40.94 -36.96
C PRO A 448 -59.95 -41.93 -36.18
N LYS A 449 -59.44 -43.00 -36.82
CA LYS A 449 -58.50 -43.94 -36.18
C LYS A 449 -57.18 -43.27 -35.78
N TYR A 450 -56.83 -42.14 -36.40
CA TYR A 450 -55.66 -41.34 -36.11
C TYR A 450 -55.93 -40.18 -35.14
N TRP A 451 -57.15 -40.04 -34.64
CA TRP A 451 -57.51 -39.02 -33.63
C TRP A 451 -56.55 -38.92 -32.43
N PRO A 452 -55.93 -40.01 -31.92
CA PRO A 452 -55.02 -39.88 -30.79
C PRO A 452 -53.66 -39.26 -31.11
N ILE A 453 -53.36 -38.91 -32.37
CA ILE A 453 -52.15 -38.18 -32.74
C ILE A 453 -52.21 -36.78 -32.12
N GLU A 454 -51.10 -36.34 -31.56
CA GLU A 454 -50.93 -35.01 -30.96
C GLU A 454 -49.83 -34.21 -31.66
N ALA A 455 -49.87 -32.88 -31.52
CA ALA A 455 -48.78 -32.05 -32.01
C ALA A 455 -47.47 -32.39 -31.26
N GLY A 456 -46.41 -32.62 -32.03
CA GLY A 456 -45.11 -33.11 -31.55
C GLY A 456 -44.86 -34.60 -31.80
N ASP A 457 -45.89 -35.38 -32.12
CA ASP A 457 -45.74 -36.81 -32.45
C ASP A 457 -44.99 -37.00 -33.78
N PHE A 458 -44.42 -38.18 -33.96
CA PHE A 458 -43.70 -38.56 -35.19
C PHE A 458 -44.47 -39.64 -35.95
N ILE A 459 -44.52 -39.51 -37.28
CA ILE A 459 -45.22 -40.45 -38.16
C ILE A 459 -44.25 -40.94 -39.23
N ASP A 460 -44.24 -42.26 -39.46
CA ASP A 460 -43.56 -42.85 -40.60
C ASP A 460 -44.54 -43.01 -41.76
N TRP A 461 -44.22 -42.44 -42.91
CA TRP A 461 -45.07 -42.49 -44.11
C TRP A 461 -44.38 -43.24 -45.24
N THR A 462 -45.02 -44.31 -45.69
CA THR A 462 -44.68 -44.99 -46.95
C THR A 462 -45.63 -44.53 -48.04
N SER A 463 -45.10 -43.85 -49.05
CA SER A 463 -45.88 -43.21 -50.12
C SER A 463 -45.29 -43.56 -51.47
N GLU A 464 -46.03 -44.31 -52.29
CA GLU A 464 -45.62 -44.54 -53.68
C GLU A 464 -45.73 -43.24 -54.47
N ARG A 465 -46.76 -42.44 -54.19
CA ARG A 465 -46.99 -41.14 -54.86
C ARG A 465 -45.82 -40.18 -54.69
N ASN A 466 -45.25 -40.10 -53.50
CA ASN A 466 -44.17 -39.16 -53.17
C ASN A 466 -42.77 -39.80 -53.18
N GLY A 467 -42.67 -41.11 -53.45
CA GLY A 467 -41.40 -41.85 -53.41
C GLY A 467 -40.81 -41.98 -52.01
N TYR A 468 -41.66 -42.14 -50.99
CA TYR A 468 -41.25 -42.28 -49.59
C TYR A 468 -41.26 -43.74 -49.16
N GLU A 469 -40.15 -44.18 -48.57
CA GLU A 469 -40.02 -45.48 -47.91
C GLU A 469 -39.82 -45.23 -46.41
N VAL A 470 -40.86 -45.47 -45.60
CA VAL A 470 -40.84 -45.25 -44.13
C VAL A 470 -40.25 -43.88 -43.78
N LYS A 471 -40.66 -42.84 -44.51
CA LYS A 471 -40.11 -41.49 -44.34
C LYS A 471 -40.73 -40.84 -43.11
N LYS A 472 -39.91 -40.26 -42.25
CA LYS A 472 -40.36 -39.68 -40.99
C LYS A 472 -40.82 -38.23 -41.13
N PHE A 473 -41.93 -37.91 -40.49
CA PHE A 473 -42.50 -36.57 -40.38
C PHE A 473 -42.85 -36.27 -38.93
N ARG A 474 -42.67 -35.02 -38.51
CA ARG A 474 -43.18 -34.48 -37.24
C ARG A 474 -44.53 -33.82 -37.49
N VAL A 475 -45.48 -34.03 -36.59
CA VAL A 475 -46.77 -33.35 -36.63
C VAL A 475 -46.65 -31.97 -35.97
N ASP A 476 -46.80 -30.91 -36.76
CA ASP A 476 -46.66 -29.51 -36.31
C ASP A 476 -47.99 -28.86 -35.94
N GLY A 477 -49.11 -29.38 -36.48
CA GLY A 477 -50.44 -28.87 -36.21
C GLY A 477 -51.51 -29.91 -36.45
N ILE A 478 -52.55 -29.88 -35.61
CA ILE A 478 -53.70 -30.78 -35.69
C ILE A 478 -54.97 -29.95 -35.46
N VAL A 479 -56.00 -30.21 -36.27
CA VAL A 479 -57.33 -29.65 -36.08
C VAL A 479 -58.38 -30.76 -36.19
N ASP A 480 -59.15 -30.90 -35.12
CA ASP A 480 -60.30 -31.78 -35.06
C ASP A 480 -61.44 -31.25 -35.95
N ARG A 481 -61.98 -32.12 -36.81
CA ARG A 481 -63.16 -31.79 -37.61
C ARG A 481 -64.45 -32.30 -36.96
N ALA A 482 -65.56 -31.70 -37.34
CA ALA A 482 -66.88 -32.02 -36.79
C ALA A 482 -67.33 -33.48 -37.05
N ASN A 483 -66.76 -34.12 -38.08
CA ASN A 483 -67.01 -35.52 -38.44
C ASN A 483 -66.03 -36.52 -37.81
N LEU A 484 -65.20 -36.06 -36.87
CA LEU A 484 -64.14 -36.83 -36.22
C LEU A 484 -62.91 -37.15 -37.08
N ASP A 485 -62.79 -36.60 -38.28
CA ASP A 485 -61.54 -36.63 -39.01
C ASP A 485 -60.56 -35.61 -38.42
N ILE A 486 -59.26 -35.83 -38.62
CA ILE A 486 -58.23 -34.88 -38.20
C ILE A 486 -57.53 -34.27 -39.40
N PHE A 487 -57.41 -32.96 -39.40
CA PHE A 487 -56.58 -32.23 -40.35
C PHE A 487 -55.18 -32.12 -39.75
N VAL A 488 -54.19 -32.71 -40.41
CA VAL A 488 -52.80 -32.76 -39.94
C VAL A 488 -51.91 -31.93 -40.82
N ASP A 489 -50.95 -31.27 -40.18
CA ASP A 489 -49.87 -30.55 -40.83
C ASP A 489 -48.54 -31.08 -40.30
N MET A 490 -47.67 -31.48 -41.23
CA MET A 490 -46.47 -32.24 -40.90
C MET A 490 -45.27 -31.77 -41.69
N THR A 491 -44.10 -31.76 -41.04
CA THR A 491 -42.82 -31.39 -41.63
C THR A 491 -41.84 -32.56 -41.54
N GLU A 492 -41.08 -32.77 -42.61
CA GLU A 492 -40.03 -33.79 -42.64
C GLU A 492 -39.02 -33.60 -41.50
N VAL A 493 -38.59 -34.71 -40.90
CA VAL A 493 -37.52 -34.73 -39.92
C VAL A 493 -36.59 -35.91 -40.17
N ASP A 494 -35.35 -35.79 -39.71
CA ASP A 494 -34.35 -36.85 -39.79
C ASP A 494 -33.54 -36.89 -38.50
N PRO A 495 -33.52 -38.03 -37.77
CA PRO A 495 -32.69 -38.16 -36.58
C PRO A 495 -31.21 -37.85 -36.81
N SER A 496 -30.67 -38.14 -38.01
CA SER A 496 -29.23 -37.92 -38.30
C SER A 496 -28.85 -36.45 -38.41
N ASP A 497 -29.81 -35.52 -38.50
CA ASP A 497 -29.54 -34.07 -38.45
C ASP A 497 -28.83 -33.67 -37.13
N TYR A 498 -28.96 -34.50 -36.10
CA TYR A 498 -28.39 -34.30 -34.77
C TYR A 498 -27.06 -35.03 -34.55
N ASP A 499 -26.56 -35.76 -35.57
CA ASP A 499 -25.29 -36.49 -35.48
C ASP A 499 -24.13 -35.50 -35.26
N TRP A 500 -23.25 -35.82 -34.32
CA TRP A 500 -22.13 -34.97 -33.94
C TRP A 500 -20.85 -35.78 -33.83
N ASP A 501 -19.82 -35.34 -34.56
CA ASP A 501 -18.46 -35.82 -34.42
C ASP A 501 -17.59 -34.70 -33.83
N GLN A 502 -17.10 -34.92 -32.61
CA GLN A 502 -16.29 -33.93 -31.90
C GLN A 502 -14.95 -33.64 -32.60
N GLU A 503 -14.38 -34.59 -33.35
CA GLU A 503 -13.08 -34.41 -33.99
C GLU A 503 -13.18 -33.59 -35.28
N THR A 504 -14.30 -33.73 -36.01
CA THR A 504 -14.46 -33.07 -37.32
C THR A 504 -15.41 -31.88 -37.32
N ASP A 505 -16.43 -31.87 -36.47
CA ASP A 505 -17.43 -30.78 -36.46
C ASP A 505 -17.04 -29.60 -35.57
N PHE A 506 -16.31 -29.86 -34.47
CA PHE A 506 -15.92 -28.83 -33.52
C PHE A 506 -14.77 -27.98 -34.05
N ARG A 507 -14.92 -26.66 -33.98
CA ARG A 507 -13.86 -25.70 -34.29
C ARG A 507 -13.48 -24.95 -33.04
N ASP A 508 -12.25 -25.12 -32.59
CA ASP A 508 -11.76 -24.37 -31.44
C ASP A 508 -11.30 -22.98 -31.90
N GLU A 509 -11.80 -21.94 -31.23
CA GLU A 509 -11.32 -20.58 -31.40
C GLU A 509 -10.58 -20.17 -30.13
N PRO A 510 -9.40 -19.53 -30.25
CA PRO A 510 -8.68 -19.06 -29.08
C PRO A 510 -9.58 -18.11 -28.28
N ASP A 511 -9.64 -18.34 -26.98
CA ASP A 511 -10.33 -17.43 -26.07
C ASP A 511 -9.52 -16.14 -25.90
N GLY A 512 -10.20 -15.01 -25.89
CA GLY A 512 -9.60 -13.72 -25.58
C GLY A 512 -9.00 -13.74 -24.18
N ARG A 513 -7.72 -13.38 -24.06
CA ARG A 513 -7.04 -13.29 -22.76
C ARG A 513 -7.46 -11.99 -22.06
N ILE A 514 -8.14 -12.10 -20.92
CA ILE A 514 -8.57 -10.94 -20.09
C ILE A 514 -7.63 -10.74 -18.89
N ASP A 515 -6.51 -11.47 -18.83
CA ASP A 515 -5.58 -11.39 -17.72
C ASP A 515 -4.99 -9.97 -17.61
N ARG A 516 -5.17 -9.33 -16.44
CA ARG A 516 -4.47 -8.09 -16.11
C ARG A 516 -3.01 -8.47 -15.85
N THR A 517 -2.13 -8.27 -16.84
CA THR A 517 -0.69 -8.32 -16.55
C THR A 517 -0.35 -6.98 -15.89
N PRO A 518 -0.01 -6.94 -14.57
CA PRO A 518 0.47 -5.71 -13.98
C PRO A 518 1.74 -5.28 -14.74
N PRO A 519 1.91 -3.98 -15.01
CA PRO A 519 3.12 -3.52 -15.68
C PRO A 519 4.35 -3.94 -14.86
N SER A 520 5.36 -4.50 -15.54
CA SER A 520 6.60 -4.89 -14.88
C SER A 520 7.20 -3.70 -14.14
N PRO A 521 7.73 -3.88 -12.92
CA PRO A 521 8.33 -2.79 -12.18
C PRO A 521 9.45 -2.10 -12.97
N GLN A 522 9.38 -0.78 -13.11
CA GLN A 522 10.32 -0.02 -13.94
C GLN A 522 11.59 0.32 -13.13
N PRO A 523 12.79 -0.06 -13.59
CA PRO A 523 14.03 0.42 -13.00
C PRO A 523 14.31 1.87 -13.42
N ILE A 524 15.10 2.59 -12.62
CA ILE A 524 15.68 3.87 -13.04
C ILE A 524 16.65 3.64 -14.21
N VAL A 525 16.53 4.47 -15.26
CA VAL A 525 17.33 4.34 -16.49
C VAL A 525 18.47 5.35 -16.47
N ASP A 526 19.63 4.93 -16.99
CA ASP A 526 20.87 5.71 -17.06
C ASP A 526 21.27 6.35 -15.73
N TRP A 527 21.11 5.58 -14.64
CA TRP A 527 21.55 5.99 -13.31
C TRP A 527 23.07 5.97 -13.21
N PHE A 528 23.69 7.13 -12.95
CA PHE A 528 25.13 7.24 -12.69
C PHE A 528 25.42 8.02 -11.40
N ALA A 529 26.60 7.76 -10.84
CA ALA A 529 27.13 8.49 -9.69
C ALA A 529 28.61 8.84 -9.96
N GLU A 530 28.95 10.12 -9.83
CA GLU A 530 30.32 10.62 -10.00
C GLU A 530 30.74 11.52 -8.84
N ALA A 531 32.05 11.58 -8.60
CA ALA A 531 32.62 12.46 -7.58
C ALA A 531 32.53 13.93 -8.03
N ALA A 532 32.11 14.80 -7.14
CA ALA A 532 31.94 16.23 -7.41
C ALA A 532 32.39 17.09 -6.23
N ALA A 533 32.30 18.41 -6.38
CA ALA A 533 32.64 19.39 -5.37
C ALA A 533 31.58 20.49 -5.28
N ILE A 534 31.43 21.11 -4.11
CA ILE A 534 30.80 22.43 -3.98
C ILE A 534 31.89 23.48 -4.09
N GLU A 535 31.72 24.40 -5.03
CA GLU A 535 32.66 25.49 -5.29
C GLU A 535 32.18 26.82 -4.67
N ASP A 536 33.11 27.71 -4.35
CA ASP A 536 32.80 29.11 -4.00
C ASP A 536 32.74 30.01 -5.24
N ASN A 537 32.53 31.32 -5.03
CA ASN A 537 32.41 32.30 -6.13
C ASN A 537 33.72 32.50 -6.92
N ALA A 538 34.85 31.98 -6.43
CA ALA A 538 36.14 31.96 -7.13
C ALA A 538 36.46 30.58 -7.71
N SER A 539 35.49 29.67 -7.77
CA SER A 539 35.62 28.28 -8.24
C SER A 539 36.58 27.43 -7.40
N ASN A 540 36.85 27.80 -6.14
CA ASN A 540 37.61 26.94 -5.23
C ASN A 540 36.69 25.87 -4.64
N GLN A 541 37.14 24.62 -4.65
CA GLN A 541 36.39 23.50 -4.09
C GLN A 541 36.40 23.55 -2.56
N ARG A 542 35.22 23.69 -1.94
CA ARG A 542 35.03 23.84 -0.49
C ARG A 542 34.55 22.56 0.18
N ARG A 543 33.71 21.75 -0.47
CA ARG A 543 33.17 20.52 0.13
C ARG A 543 33.14 19.37 -0.88
N PRO A 544 33.39 18.11 -0.47
CA PRO A 544 33.15 16.97 -1.32
C PRO A 544 31.64 16.80 -1.59
N ALA A 545 31.32 16.43 -2.81
CA ALA A 545 29.96 16.14 -3.25
C ALA A 545 29.95 14.86 -4.10
N ILE A 546 28.77 14.31 -4.34
CA ILE A 546 28.51 13.28 -5.35
C ILE A 546 27.43 13.84 -6.27
N ARG A 547 27.66 13.79 -7.58
CA ARG A 547 26.64 14.10 -8.58
C ARG A 547 25.96 12.81 -9.00
N LEU A 548 24.64 12.77 -8.88
CA LEU A 548 23.80 11.68 -9.35
C LEU A 548 23.10 12.15 -10.62
N THR A 549 23.05 11.30 -11.64
CA THR A 549 22.37 11.59 -12.90
C THR A 549 21.46 10.44 -13.33
N TRP A 550 20.42 10.75 -14.09
CA TRP A 550 19.45 9.81 -14.66
C TRP A 550 18.95 10.33 -16.01
N ASP A 551 18.34 9.46 -16.82
CA ASP A 551 17.67 9.88 -18.04
C ASP A 551 16.45 10.75 -17.72
N ASN A 552 16.47 12.01 -18.18
CA ASN A 552 15.41 13.00 -18.04
C ASN A 552 14.66 13.28 -19.36
N SER A 553 14.79 12.42 -20.36
CA SER A 553 14.03 12.53 -21.60
C SER A 553 12.53 12.53 -21.33
N ALA A 554 11.78 13.33 -22.10
CA ALA A 554 10.35 13.55 -21.86
C ALA A 554 9.53 12.24 -21.86
N ASP A 555 9.95 11.24 -22.63
CA ASP A 555 9.33 9.92 -22.70
C ASP A 555 9.65 9.05 -21.47
N GLN A 556 10.81 9.25 -20.85
CA GLN A 556 11.28 8.43 -19.72
C GLN A 556 10.73 8.90 -18.38
N ILE A 557 10.56 10.21 -18.21
CA ILE A 557 10.03 10.82 -16.98
C ILE A 557 8.51 10.99 -16.99
N VAL A 558 7.82 10.40 -17.97
CA VAL A 558 6.36 10.31 -17.97
C VAL A 558 5.92 9.60 -16.69
N ASP A 559 5.02 10.24 -15.94
CA ASP A 559 4.49 9.71 -14.68
C ASP A 559 5.58 9.56 -13.58
N VAL A 560 6.55 10.49 -13.49
CA VAL A 560 7.57 10.53 -12.43
C VAL A 560 7.56 11.90 -11.72
N ASP A 561 7.19 11.91 -10.44
CA ASP A 561 7.13 13.10 -9.57
C ASP A 561 8.44 13.32 -8.79
N GLY A 562 9.31 12.31 -8.70
CA GLY A 562 10.58 12.45 -8.01
C GLY A 562 11.57 11.32 -8.27
N VAL A 563 12.81 11.52 -7.82
CA VAL A 563 13.85 10.49 -7.75
C VAL A 563 14.28 10.35 -6.30
N GLN A 564 14.11 9.15 -5.74
CA GLN A 564 14.64 8.78 -4.43
C GLN A 564 16.03 8.17 -4.60
N PHE A 565 16.93 8.43 -3.64
CA PHE A 565 18.25 7.82 -3.62
C PHE A 565 18.66 7.40 -2.20
N ALA A 566 19.57 6.45 -2.12
CA ALA A 566 20.16 5.97 -0.87
C ALA A 566 21.68 5.86 -1.02
N LEU A 567 22.40 6.25 0.03
CA LEU A 567 23.86 6.27 0.13
C LEU A 567 24.29 5.39 1.32
N ARG A 568 25.34 4.58 1.13
CA ARG A 568 25.97 3.78 2.20
C ARG A 568 27.49 3.89 2.13
N LEU A 569 28.16 3.63 3.26
CA LEU A 569 29.61 3.41 3.25
C LEU A 569 29.91 2.07 2.59
N ALA A 570 30.80 2.05 1.59
CA ALA A 570 31.14 0.82 0.86
C ALA A 570 31.65 -0.34 1.75
N PRO A 571 32.44 -0.10 2.83
CA PRO A 571 32.94 -1.17 3.69
C PRO A 571 31.90 -1.75 4.67
N GLU A 572 30.92 -0.95 5.09
CA GLU A 572 30.04 -1.26 6.23
C GLU A 572 28.64 -1.72 5.78
N GLY A 573 28.27 -1.47 4.52
CA GLY A 573 26.98 -1.86 3.93
C GLY A 573 25.75 -1.16 4.52
N THR A 574 25.94 -0.31 5.54
CA THR A 574 24.87 0.40 6.26
C THR A 574 24.51 1.70 5.56
N VAL A 575 23.22 1.92 5.30
CA VAL A 575 22.73 3.16 4.68
C VAL A 575 22.91 4.32 5.66
N ILE A 576 23.69 5.31 5.26
CA ILE A 576 24.02 6.49 6.07
C ILE A 576 23.16 7.71 5.72
N TYR A 577 22.61 7.74 4.50
CA TYR A 577 21.76 8.83 4.03
C TYR A 577 20.75 8.35 3.00
N GLN A 578 19.54 8.90 3.06
CA GLN A 578 18.50 8.73 2.06
C GLN A 578 17.88 10.09 1.76
N GLY A 579 17.63 10.37 0.50
CA GLY A 579 17.04 11.63 0.06
C GLY A 579 16.12 11.44 -1.14
N ARG A 580 15.47 12.54 -1.53
CA ARG A 580 14.68 12.63 -2.76
C ARG A 580 14.87 13.99 -3.41
N THR A 581 14.63 14.05 -4.72
CA THR A 581 14.45 15.29 -5.48
C THR A 581 13.16 15.22 -6.27
N ASP A 582 12.43 16.33 -6.30
CA ASP A 582 11.17 16.47 -7.07
C ASP A 582 11.45 17.16 -8.42
N ASN A 583 12.67 17.69 -8.63
CA ASN A 583 13.10 18.32 -9.88
C ASN A 583 13.63 17.26 -10.85
N VAL A 584 12.77 16.31 -11.24
CA VAL A 584 13.14 15.17 -12.12
C VAL A 584 13.66 15.65 -13.48
N ALA A 585 13.11 16.76 -13.99
CA ALA A 585 13.45 17.34 -15.28
C ALA A 585 14.90 17.86 -15.38
N GLU A 586 15.59 18.12 -14.26
CA GLU A 586 17.01 18.52 -14.32
C GLU A 586 17.94 17.36 -14.72
N GLY A 587 17.51 16.11 -14.54
CA GLY A 587 18.33 14.91 -14.85
C GLY A 587 19.56 14.72 -13.98
N ALA A 588 19.75 15.58 -12.98
CA ALA A 588 20.87 15.51 -12.06
C ALA A 588 20.52 16.08 -10.68
N ILE A 589 21.21 15.61 -9.64
CA ILE A 589 21.28 16.27 -8.35
C ILE A 589 22.69 16.18 -7.77
N LEU A 590 23.12 17.23 -7.08
CA LEU A 590 24.35 17.27 -6.33
C LEU A 590 24.07 17.05 -4.84
N ILE A 591 24.67 16.02 -4.24
CA ILE A 591 24.54 15.71 -2.81
C ILE A 591 25.87 15.95 -2.10
N SER A 592 25.83 16.57 -0.92
CA SER A 592 27.05 16.90 -0.14
C SER A 592 26.88 16.68 1.37
N GLN A 593 25.69 16.30 1.82
CA GLN A 593 25.35 16.19 3.22
C GLN A 593 26.09 15.02 3.86
N GLY A 594 26.97 15.31 4.83
CA GLY A 594 27.68 14.28 5.60
C GLY A 594 28.73 13.49 4.83
N LEU A 595 29.19 14.01 3.68
CA LEU A 595 30.24 13.36 2.90
C LEU A 595 31.63 13.70 3.46
N LEU A 596 32.43 12.66 3.67
CA LEU A 596 33.82 12.80 4.11
C LEU A 596 34.77 12.87 2.90
N PRO A 597 35.93 13.51 3.03
CA PRO A 597 36.93 13.57 1.95
C PRO A 597 37.52 12.19 1.68
N LEU A 598 37.84 11.88 0.42
CA LEU A 598 38.51 10.64 -0.01
C LEU A 598 37.90 9.36 0.59
N THR A 599 36.57 9.25 0.55
CA THR A 599 35.83 8.15 1.18
C THR A 599 35.02 7.38 0.13
N ASN A 600 35.03 6.05 0.23
CA ASN A 600 34.31 5.15 -0.68
C ASN A 600 32.86 4.97 -0.23
N TYR A 601 31.93 5.39 -1.08
CA TYR A 601 30.50 5.21 -0.90
C TYR A 601 29.92 4.33 -1.99
N GLU A 602 28.72 3.83 -1.76
CA GLU A 602 27.87 3.27 -2.79
C GLU A 602 26.51 3.97 -2.79
N VAL A 603 25.97 4.23 -3.99
CA VAL A 603 24.69 4.92 -4.17
C VAL A 603 23.75 4.11 -5.05
N ARG A 604 22.45 4.17 -4.76
CA ARG A 604 21.39 3.64 -5.64
C ARG A 604 20.24 4.62 -5.76
N GLY A 605 19.53 4.58 -6.88
CA GLY A 605 18.38 5.45 -7.20
C GLY A 605 17.11 4.65 -7.48
N LYS A 606 15.96 5.31 -7.38
CA LYS A 606 14.62 4.77 -7.69
C LYS A 606 13.69 5.92 -8.09
N TYR A 607 12.88 5.74 -9.13
CA TYR A 607 11.82 6.71 -9.47
C TYR A 607 10.68 6.70 -8.43
N ILE A 608 10.12 7.87 -8.17
CA ILE A 608 8.87 8.07 -7.43
C ILE A 608 7.82 8.47 -8.48
N PRO A 609 6.92 7.55 -8.88
CA PRO A 609 5.88 7.86 -9.85
C PRO A 609 4.77 8.73 -9.28
N HIS A 610 4.04 9.42 -10.16
CA HIS A 610 2.80 10.12 -9.80
C HIS A 610 1.65 9.13 -9.59
N SER A 611 1.60 8.09 -10.42
CA SER A 611 0.73 6.93 -10.24
C SER A 611 1.31 5.91 -9.25
N ASP A 612 0.50 4.92 -8.84
CA ASP A 612 0.95 3.81 -7.99
C ASP A 612 1.79 2.74 -8.73
N ARG A 613 2.39 3.11 -9.87
CA ARG A 613 3.26 2.23 -10.66
C ARG A 613 4.42 1.72 -9.80
N GLU A 614 4.69 0.42 -9.85
CA GLU A 614 5.83 -0.13 -9.13
C GLU A 614 7.15 0.24 -9.83
N THR A 615 8.12 0.73 -9.05
CA THR A 615 9.46 1.08 -9.53
C THR A 615 10.53 0.35 -8.72
N LEU A 616 11.66 0.04 -9.36
CA LEU A 616 12.77 -0.71 -8.76
C LEU A 616 13.90 0.21 -8.34
N TRP A 617 14.60 -0.20 -7.28
CA TRP A 617 15.91 0.33 -6.97
C TRP A 617 16.92 -0.12 -8.01
N SER A 618 17.82 0.78 -8.42
CA SER A 618 19.03 0.39 -9.15
C SER A 618 19.91 -0.53 -8.31
N GLY A 619 20.88 -1.15 -8.97
CA GLY A 619 22.06 -1.67 -8.27
C GLY A 619 22.80 -0.58 -7.51
N TRP A 620 23.61 -0.98 -6.53
CA TRP A 620 24.54 -0.09 -5.84
C TRP A 620 25.71 0.25 -6.77
N LEU A 621 25.95 1.54 -7.02
CA LEU A 621 27.08 2.04 -7.80
C LEU A 621 28.16 2.60 -6.86
N PRO A 622 29.43 2.21 -7.02
CA PRO A 622 30.52 2.73 -6.20
C PRO A 622 30.92 4.15 -6.64
N VAL A 623 31.23 5.01 -5.67
CA VAL A 623 31.78 6.35 -5.91
C VAL A 623 32.74 6.74 -4.78
N THR A 624 33.89 7.32 -5.15
CA THR A 624 34.89 7.82 -4.18
C THR A 624 34.86 9.33 -4.19
N THR A 625 34.55 9.97 -3.06
CA THR A 625 34.51 11.44 -2.96
C THR A 625 35.89 12.07 -3.16
N LEU A 626 35.92 13.30 -3.67
CA LEU A 626 37.16 14.07 -3.80
C LEU A 626 37.79 14.36 -2.43
N ASN A 627 39.11 14.50 -2.39
CA ASN A 627 39.87 14.79 -1.16
C ASN A 627 39.85 16.29 -0.81
N ILE A 628 38.66 16.84 -0.59
CA ILE A 628 38.47 18.26 -0.27
C ILE A 628 38.34 18.41 1.24
N LYS A 629 39.35 19.01 1.87
CA LYS A 629 39.41 19.24 3.33
C LYS A 629 38.97 20.66 3.67
N LEU A 630 38.54 20.89 4.90
CA LEU A 630 38.31 22.24 5.42
C LEU A 630 39.62 23.04 5.37
N THR A 631 39.56 24.28 4.90
CA THR A 631 40.71 25.20 4.83
C THR A 631 40.57 26.34 5.84
N GLY A 632 41.60 27.20 5.96
CA GLY A 632 41.56 28.37 6.84
C GLY A 632 40.36 29.29 6.57
N ASP A 633 39.96 29.41 5.30
CA ASP A 633 38.81 30.22 4.87
C ASP A 633 37.46 29.65 5.32
N ASP A 634 37.41 28.41 5.83
CA ASP A 634 36.22 27.80 6.42
C ASP A 634 36.11 28.03 7.94
N ILE A 635 37.18 28.51 8.57
CA ILE A 635 37.34 28.56 10.03
C ILE A 635 37.47 30.01 10.54
N TYR A 636 38.12 30.87 9.77
CA TYR A 636 38.40 32.26 10.16
C TYR A 636 37.59 33.25 9.31
N LEU A 637 37.26 34.41 9.88
CA LEU A 637 36.70 35.53 9.12
C LEU A 637 37.75 36.05 8.12
N PRO A 638 37.35 36.44 6.89
CA PRO A 638 38.27 36.99 5.90
C PRO A 638 39.11 38.15 6.48
N GLY A 639 40.42 38.11 6.29
CA GLY A 639 41.37 39.16 6.72
C GLY A 639 41.90 39.07 8.16
N VAL A 640 41.39 38.15 9.01
CA VAL A 640 41.88 38.03 10.40
C VAL A 640 43.25 37.37 10.48
N ILE A 641 43.51 36.33 9.68
CA ILE A 641 44.82 35.66 9.66
C ILE A 641 45.87 36.55 9.00
N GLU A 642 45.54 37.15 7.86
CA GLU A 642 46.42 38.07 7.14
C GLU A 642 46.83 39.25 8.03
N GLY A 643 45.87 39.90 8.71
CA GLY A 643 46.18 40.99 9.64
C GLY A 643 46.95 40.60 10.91
N ILE A 644 46.99 39.31 11.28
CA ILE A 644 47.84 38.81 12.37
C ILE A 644 49.24 38.48 11.83
N GLN A 645 49.35 37.92 10.62
CA GLN A 645 50.63 37.62 9.98
C GLN A 645 51.39 38.89 9.64
N ASP A 646 50.74 39.88 9.01
CA ASP A 646 51.33 41.18 8.70
C ASP A 646 51.88 41.87 9.96
N PHE A 647 51.12 41.80 11.06
CA PHE A 647 51.55 42.36 12.33
C PHE A 647 52.75 41.61 12.93
N VAL A 648 52.76 40.27 12.88
CA VAL A 648 53.88 39.47 13.41
C VAL A 648 55.15 39.76 12.61
N ASP A 649 55.04 39.89 11.30
CA ASP A 649 56.17 40.22 10.43
C ASP A 649 56.70 41.64 10.73
N GLU A 650 55.83 42.65 10.84
CA GLU A 650 56.20 44.03 11.22
C GLU A 650 56.87 44.10 12.60
N ALA A 651 56.30 43.43 13.61
CA ALA A 651 56.84 43.42 14.97
C ALA A 651 58.20 42.68 15.04
N THR A 652 58.33 41.59 14.28
CA THR A 652 59.59 40.83 14.18
C THR A 652 60.66 41.64 13.47
N GLU A 653 60.33 42.33 12.38
CA GLU A 653 61.25 43.24 11.70
C GLU A 653 61.72 44.38 12.61
N TRP A 654 60.80 44.97 13.38
CA TRP A 654 61.09 46.04 14.34
C TRP A 654 62.12 45.63 15.40
N ILE A 655 62.09 44.40 15.91
CA ILE A 655 63.07 43.94 16.93
C ILE A 655 64.32 43.29 16.32
N SER A 656 64.23 42.68 15.13
CA SER A 656 65.36 41.97 14.53
C SER A 656 66.28 42.91 13.75
N ASN A 657 65.79 43.46 12.63
CA ASN A 657 66.54 44.37 11.77
C ASN A 657 66.56 45.79 12.35
N GLY A 658 65.41 46.23 12.87
CA GLY A 658 65.25 47.59 13.39
C GLY A 658 66.18 47.93 14.55
N VAL A 659 66.57 46.96 15.38
CA VAL A 659 67.53 47.19 16.49
C VAL A 659 68.90 47.62 15.97
N ARG A 660 69.43 46.95 14.93
CA ARG A 660 70.74 47.32 14.36
C ARG A 660 70.68 48.68 13.69
N GLU A 661 69.65 48.93 12.89
CA GLU A 661 69.46 50.22 12.23
C GLU A 661 69.33 51.36 13.25
N THR A 662 68.60 51.13 14.34
CA THR A 662 68.43 52.13 15.40
C THR A 662 69.73 52.39 16.15
N ILE A 663 70.51 51.34 16.45
CA ILE A 663 71.84 51.47 17.04
C ILE A 663 72.77 52.26 16.12
N ASP A 664 72.80 51.94 14.83
CA ASP A 664 73.63 52.63 13.83
C ASP A 664 73.22 54.09 13.67
N GLN A 665 71.93 54.40 13.61
CA GLN A 665 71.41 55.77 13.59
C GLN A 665 71.78 56.53 14.86
N ALA A 666 71.62 55.92 16.04
CA ALA A 666 72.02 56.52 17.31
C ALA A 666 73.52 56.81 17.35
N GLN A 667 74.36 55.89 16.88
CA GLN A 667 75.80 56.09 16.73
C GLN A 667 76.12 57.20 15.73
N GLN A 668 75.42 57.28 14.59
CA GLN A 668 75.59 58.37 13.63
C GLN A 668 75.22 59.72 14.25
N ILE A 669 74.08 59.84 14.93
CA ILE A 669 73.67 61.08 15.62
C ILE A 669 74.72 61.48 16.66
N ALA A 670 75.17 60.52 17.47
CA ALA A 670 76.23 60.68 18.45
C ALA A 670 77.57 61.15 17.82
N LEU A 671 77.95 60.60 16.67
CA LEU A 671 79.16 60.96 15.93
C LEU A 671 79.01 62.30 15.19
N MET A 672 77.83 62.61 14.65
CA MET A 672 77.51 63.90 14.04
C MET A 672 77.52 65.03 15.08
N ALA A 673 77.15 64.74 16.33
CA ALA A 673 77.29 65.69 17.42
C ALA A 673 78.77 66.01 17.74
N LEU A 674 79.70 65.08 17.48
CA LEU A 674 81.16 65.30 17.58
C LEU A 674 81.73 66.11 16.41
N ASP A 675 81.13 66.00 15.22
CA ASP A 675 81.55 66.79 14.06
C ASP A 675 80.95 68.22 14.10
N GLN A 676 81.62 69.18 13.47
CA GLN A 676 81.26 70.61 13.60
C GLN A 676 80.03 71.03 12.77
N ASP A 677 79.34 70.09 12.10
CA ASP A 677 78.46 70.38 10.96
C ASP A 677 76.93 70.31 11.22
N LEU A 678 76.50 70.41 12.47
CA LEU A 678 75.07 70.63 12.81
C LEU A 678 74.83 72.13 13.06
N ARG A 679 74.38 72.87 12.04
CA ARG A 679 73.89 74.26 12.16
C ARG A 679 72.48 74.41 12.75
N ASN A 680 71.85 73.30 13.19
CA ASN A 680 70.44 73.29 13.58
C ASN A 680 70.20 73.12 15.10
N PHE A 681 71.23 72.89 15.92
CA PHE A 681 71.07 72.80 17.38
C PHE A 681 71.69 74.01 18.08
N ASP A 682 70.97 74.61 19.03
CA ASP A 682 71.40 75.81 19.76
C ASP A 682 72.42 75.48 20.86
N ASP A 683 72.30 74.31 21.50
CA ASP A 683 73.24 73.81 22.51
C ASP A 683 73.48 72.29 22.36
N LYS A 684 74.72 71.85 22.64
CA LYS A 684 75.12 70.43 22.59
C LYS A 684 76.22 70.09 23.59
N GLN A 685 76.11 68.90 24.19
CA GLN A 685 77.17 68.28 25.01
C GLN A 685 77.37 66.82 24.63
N VAL A 686 78.63 66.42 24.51
CA VAL A 686 79.00 65.04 24.18
C VAL A 686 80.12 64.53 25.09
N LEU A 687 79.97 63.30 25.56
CA LEU A 687 80.98 62.55 26.31
C LEU A 687 81.27 61.23 25.57
N ARG A 688 82.56 60.93 25.35
CA ARG A 688 83.01 59.63 24.85
C ARG A 688 84.07 59.04 25.76
N ARG A 689 83.88 57.80 26.20
CA ARG A 689 84.84 57.01 26.98
C ARG A 689 85.18 55.74 26.22
N GLU A 690 86.47 55.43 26.11
CA GLU A 690 86.93 54.26 25.38
C GLU A 690 88.10 53.60 26.13
N ILE A 691 88.08 52.28 26.24
CA ILE A 691 89.23 51.49 26.70
C ILE A 691 89.35 50.23 25.83
N THR A 692 90.54 50.03 25.27
CA THR A 692 90.83 48.90 24.39
C THR A 692 92.09 48.16 24.86
N VAL A 693 92.02 46.84 24.89
CA VAL A 693 93.17 45.94 25.11
C VAL A 693 93.26 44.97 23.93
N LYS A 694 94.45 44.84 23.33
CA LYS A 694 94.66 43.97 22.15
C LYS A 694 95.95 43.17 22.23
N THR A 695 95.92 41.97 21.65
CA THR A 695 97.05 41.10 21.29
C THR A 695 96.97 40.78 19.80
N ASP A 696 97.90 39.99 19.25
CA ASP A 696 97.86 39.57 17.84
C ASP A 696 96.61 38.74 17.49
N ALA A 697 96.01 38.07 18.47
CA ALA A 697 94.87 37.17 18.26
C ALA A 697 93.58 37.63 18.94
N SER A 698 93.63 38.49 19.96
CA SER A 698 92.46 38.87 20.78
C SER A 698 92.33 40.38 20.94
N ARG A 699 91.08 40.88 20.93
CA ARG A 699 90.73 42.28 21.19
C ARG A 699 89.54 42.34 22.15
N ALA A 700 89.65 43.16 23.18
CA ALA A 700 88.54 43.53 24.06
C ALA A 700 88.43 45.05 24.11
N GLU A 701 87.21 45.56 23.97
CA GLU A 701 86.92 46.99 23.86
C GLU A 701 85.66 47.33 24.66
N TYR A 702 85.69 48.48 25.32
CA TYR A 702 84.55 49.13 25.92
C TYR A 702 84.48 50.55 25.37
N THR A 703 83.28 50.93 24.90
CA THR A 703 82.99 52.27 24.39
C THR A 703 81.67 52.75 24.98
N GLU A 704 81.67 53.94 25.56
CA GLU A 704 80.47 54.64 26.01
C GLU A 704 80.43 56.01 25.31
N LEU A 705 79.29 56.33 24.70
CA LEU A 705 79.06 57.62 24.05
C LEU A 705 77.71 58.19 24.52
N ILE A 706 77.75 59.39 25.09
CA ILE A 706 76.57 60.15 25.51
C ILE A 706 76.53 61.45 24.73
N ALA A 707 75.41 61.76 24.09
CA ALA A 707 75.17 63.01 23.37
C ALA A 707 73.82 63.61 23.81
N VAL A 708 73.81 64.90 24.14
CA VAL A 708 72.61 65.67 24.49
C VAL A 708 72.60 66.94 23.64
N VAL A 709 71.50 67.19 22.93
CA VAL A 709 71.33 68.30 21.98
C VAL A 709 69.95 68.96 22.15
N THR A 710 69.84 70.26 21.89
CA THR A 710 68.56 71.00 21.96
C THR A 710 68.55 72.23 21.05
N ASN A 711 67.37 72.62 20.56
CA ASN A 711 67.04 73.91 19.91
C ASN A 711 65.62 74.38 20.30
N GLU A 712 65.08 75.39 19.60
CA GLU A 712 63.73 75.95 19.84
C GLU A 712 62.57 74.94 19.64
N VAL A 713 62.74 73.90 18.82
CA VAL A 713 61.66 72.98 18.40
C VAL A 713 61.94 71.50 18.69
N GLU A 714 63.16 71.14 19.09
CA GLU A 714 63.61 69.76 19.29
C GLU A 714 64.60 69.65 20.46
N SER A 715 64.44 68.60 21.27
CA SER A 715 65.44 68.17 22.25
C SER A 715 65.67 66.66 22.15
N GLN A 716 66.93 66.24 22.23
CA GLN A 716 67.30 64.84 22.11
C GLN A 716 68.46 64.48 23.04
N ALA A 717 68.37 63.31 23.67
CA ALA A 717 69.45 62.72 24.45
C ALA A 717 69.64 61.26 24.05
N VAL A 718 70.89 60.85 23.85
CA VAL A 718 71.29 59.50 23.46
C VAL A 718 72.44 59.06 24.35
N ALA A 719 72.36 57.85 24.89
CA ALA A 719 73.46 57.18 25.59
C ALA A 719 73.60 55.76 25.03
N ILE A 720 74.80 55.42 24.53
CA ILE A 720 75.12 54.10 24.02
C ILE A 720 76.39 53.55 24.68
N GLU A 721 76.29 52.33 25.18
CA GLU A 721 77.38 51.56 25.78
C GLU A 721 77.57 50.28 24.99
N THR A 722 78.79 50.02 24.52
CA THR A 722 79.15 48.87 23.71
C THR A 722 80.34 48.15 24.33
N LEU A 723 80.19 46.84 24.57
CA LEU A 723 81.26 45.93 24.97
C LEU A 723 81.52 44.95 23.84
N THR A 724 82.76 44.89 23.37
CA THR A 724 83.16 44.00 22.28
C THR A 724 84.30 43.11 22.73
N SER A 725 84.17 41.80 22.50
CA SER A 725 85.23 40.81 22.69
C SER A 725 85.40 39.98 21.43
N GLN A 726 86.61 39.96 20.89
CA GLN A 726 86.92 39.31 19.63
C GLN A 726 88.17 38.44 19.74
N LEU A 727 88.11 37.25 19.17
CA LEU A 727 89.25 36.40 18.87
C LEU A 727 89.36 36.27 17.36
N ALA A 728 90.37 36.91 16.78
CA ALA A 728 90.56 37.04 15.34
C ALA A 728 90.48 35.68 14.64
N GLY A 729 89.63 35.59 13.62
CA GLY A 729 89.41 34.37 12.85
C GLY A 729 88.69 33.24 13.60
N LYS A 730 88.16 33.47 14.82
CA LYS A 730 87.53 32.43 15.63
C LYS A 730 86.14 32.78 16.17
N ALA A 731 85.98 33.89 16.91
CA ALA A 731 84.70 34.25 17.53
C ALA A 731 84.60 35.74 17.86
N SER A 732 83.37 36.24 17.97
CA SER A 732 83.06 37.58 18.46
C SER A 732 81.83 37.54 19.37
N ALA A 733 81.85 38.37 20.41
CA ALA A 733 80.71 38.66 21.25
C ALA A 733 80.59 40.17 21.44
N GLU A 734 79.37 40.68 21.38
CA GLU A 734 79.05 42.08 21.53
C GLU A 734 77.82 42.25 22.43
N ALA A 735 77.88 43.22 23.34
CA ALA A 735 76.75 43.66 24.14
C ALA A 735 76.57 45.16 23.96
N VAL A 736 75.36 45.59 23.62
CA VAL A 736 74.99 46.99 23.41
C VAL A 736 73.83 47.36 24.32
N SER A 737 73.96 48.47 25.05
CA SER A 737 72.88 49.13 25.76
C SER A 737 72.67 50.52 25.19
N LEU A 738 71.48 50.81 24.69
CA LEU A 738 71.11 52.11 24.11
C LEU A 738 69.90 52.67 24.86
N LEU A 739 70.00 53.93 25.25
CA LEU A 739 68.90 54.75 25.77
C LEU A 739 68.77 56.01 24.93
N THR A 740 67.56 56.31 24.46
CA THR A 740 67.28 57.52 23.68
C THR A 740 65.98 58.17 24.14
N THR A 741 65.96 59.50 24.15
CA THR A 741 64.76 60.31 24.36
C THR A 741 64.76 61.44 23.36
N ARG A 742 63.59 61.75 22.80
CA ARG A 742 63.40 62.84 21.84
C ARG A 742 62.06 63.52 22.08
N VAL A 743 62.04 64.85 22.05
CA VAL A 743 60.81 65.66 22.07
C VAL A 743 60.89 66.64 20.93
N GLU A 744 59.84 66.70 20.11
CA GLU A 744 59.76 67.59 18.95
C GLU A 744 58.42 68.32 18.92
N ASP A 745 58.44 69.58 18.53
CA ASP A 745 57.28 70.38 18.17
C ASP A 745 57.33 70.66 16.67
N VAL A 746 56.41 70.04 15.92
CA VAL A 746 56.29 70.23 14.47
C VAL A 746 54.93 70.89 14.21
N GLU A 747 54.96 72.14 13.75
CA GLU A 747 53.75 72.90 13.38
C GLU A 747 52.68 73.00 14.49
N GLY A 748 53.07 72.94 15.78
CA GLY A 748 52.17 73.03 16.93
C GLY A 748 51.69 71.69 17.47
N GLU A 749 52.14 70.57 16.90
CA GLU A 749 51.96 69.23 17.44
C GLU A 749 53.22 68.78 18.17
N VAL A 750 53.10 68.64 19.50
CA VAL A 750 54.19 68.13 20.35
C VAL A 750 54.14 66.60 20.36
N SER A 751 55.25 65.97 19.99
CA SER A 751 55.46 64.53 20.13
C SER A 751 56.64 64.23 21.06
N SER A 752 56.53 63.15 21.83
CA SER A 752 57.61 62.69 22.70
C SER A 752 57.86 61.20 22.52
N PHE A 753 59.13 60.81 22.44
CA PHE A 753 59.58 59.45 22.24
C PHE A 753 60.65 59.08 23.26
N ALA A 754 60.56 57.88 23.81
CA ALA A 754 61.59 57.29 24.66
C ALA A 754 61.78 55.83 24.30
N GLU A 755 63.04 55.40 24.23
CA GLU A 755 63.38 54.03 23.87
C GLU A 755 64.60 53.51 24.62
N ALA A 756 64.53 52.22 24.95
CA ALA A 756 65.59 51.45 25.57
C ALA A 756 65.82 50.16 24.78
N ILE A 757 67.08 49.89 24.42
CA ILE A 757 67.51 48.69 23.73
C ILE A 757 68.62 48.02 24.53
N THR A 758 68.49 46.72 24.76
CA THR A 758 69.59 45.84 25.19
C THR A 758 69.75 44.76 24.14
N SER A 759 70.91 44.73 23.48
CA SER A 759 71.21 43.79 22.40
C SER A 759 72.46 42.99 22.75
N LEU A 760 72.36 41.67 22.67
CA LEU A 760 73.47 40.74 22.84
C LEU A 760 73.66 39.98 21.55
N SER A 761 74.90 39.86 21.08
CA SER A 761 75.25 39.01 19.95
C SER A 761 76.49 38.19 20.24
N ALA A 762 76.49 36.94 19.76
CA ALA A 762 77.66 36.06 19.83
C ALA A 762 77.72 35.18 18.57
N GLY A 763 78.91 35.03 18.00
CA GLY A 763 79.11 34.24 16.79
C GLY A 763 80.52 33.66 16.69
N THR A 764 80.65 32.58 15.91
CA THR A 764 81.93 31.94 15.59
C THR A 764 82.22 32.02 14.09
N VAL A 765 83.49 32.03 13.70
CA VAL A 765 83.90 32.10 12.28
C VAL A 765 83.48 30.81 11.56
N GLY A 766 82.60 30.97 10.57
CA GLY A 766 82.08 29.89 9.72
C GLY A 766 80.78 29.22 10.20
N GLY A 767 80.04 29.79 11.17
CA GLY A 767 78.82 29.18 11.71
C GLY A 767 77.72 30.18 12.16
N ASP A 768 76.77 29.66 12.95
CA ASP A 768 75.57 30.38 13.41
C ASP A 768 75.90 31.55 14.36
N VAL A 769 75.10 32.61 14.25
CA VAL A 769 75.06 33.77 15.16
C VAL A 769 73.84 33.64 16.05
N ALA A 770 74.01 33.86 17.34
CA ALA A 770 72.92 34.00 18.30
C ALA A 770 72.77 35.47 18.69
N THR A 771 71.53 35.97 18.66
CA THR A 771 71.17 37.31 19.12
C THR A 771 70.06 37.23 20.16
N ALA A 772 70.16 38.06 21.19
CA ALA A 772 69.09 38.28 22.15
C ALA A 772 68.85 39.78 22.28
N ASN A 773 67.66 40.22 21.86
CA ASN A 773 67.27 41.62 21.82
C ASN A 773 66.12 41.84 22.81
N PHE A 774 66.23 42.91 23.59
CA PHE A 774 65.14 43.46 24.37
C PHE A 774 64.98 44.94 23.99
N ARG A 775 63.79 45.31 23.53
CA ARG A 775 63.49 46.67 23.03
C ARG A 775 62.20 47.16 23.67
N MET A 776 62.23 48.36 24.22
CA MET A 776 61.06 49.05 24.76
C MET A 776 60.97 50.42 24.12
N SER A 777 59.80 50.77 23.59
CA SER A 777 59.53 52.11 23.07
C SER A 777 58.21 52.64 23.60
N VAL A 778 58.18 53.94 23.90
CA VAL A 778 56.97 54.67 24.28
C VAL A 778 56.93 55.93 23.43
N SER A 779 55.80 56.19 22.80
CA SER A 779 55.53 57.44 22.09
C SER A 779 54.25 58.08 22.61
N ALA A 780 54.20 59.41 22.59
CA ALA A 780 52.97 60.16 22.70
C ALA A 780 52.90 61.09 21.47
N GLY A 781 52.07 60.74 20.49
CA GLY A 781 51.85 61.49 19.25
C GLY A 781 50.45 61.24 18.66
N PRO A 782 50.16 61.72 17.44
CA PRO A 782 48.84 61.57 16.80
C PRO A 782 48.61 60.20 16.14
N SER A 783 49.67 59.41 15.95
CA SER A 783 49.59 58.06 15.37
C SER A 783 50.78 57.19 15.78
N GLY A 784 50.53 55.93 16.11
CA GLY A 784 51.57 54.93 16.41
C GLY A 784 51.22 54.02 17.58
N TYR A 785 52.25 53.38 18.13
CA TYR A 785 52.13 52.56 19.33
C TYR A 785 52.47 53.39 20.57
N ALA A 786 51.47 53.63 21.42
CA ALA A 786 51.66 54.37 22.66
C ALA A 786 52.70 53.70 23.56
N SER A 787 52.73 52.36 23.58
CA SER A 787 53.76 51.57 24.26
C SER A 787 53.93 50.22 23.56
N ARG A 788 55.19 49.87 23.27
CA ARG A 788 55.58 48.57 22.72
C ARG A 788 56.78 48.03 23.48
N ILE A 789 56.68 46.77 23.92
CA ILE A 789 57.77 46.03 24.56
C ILE A 789 57.97 44.75 23.76
N GLY A 790 59.18 44.53 23.26
CA GLY A 790 59.55 43.32 22.54
C GLY A 790 60.77 42.65 23.17
N MET A 791 60.76 41.33 23.15
CA MET A 791 61.95 40.51 23.39
C MET A 791 62.06 39.43 22.33
N GLU A 792 63.25 39.20 21.82
CA GLU A 792 63.53 38.16 20.83
C GLU A 792 64.82 37.42 21.19
N ALA A 793 64.76 36.10 21.20
CA ALA A 793 65.93 35.24 21.13
C ALA A 793 65.96 34.57 19.76
N ARG A 794 67.07 34.72 19.03
CA ARG A 794 67.22 34.19 17.68
C ARG A 794 68.59 33.55 17.49
N ALA A 795 68.64 32.44 16.78
CA ALA A 795 69.89 31.78 16.41
C ALA A 795 69.83 31.23 14.99
N GLY A 796 70.92 31.36 14.24
CA GLY A 796 71.02 30.86 12.86
C GLY A 796 72.21 31.42 12.09
N GLY A 797 72.41 30.94 10.87
CA GLY A 797 73.56 31.26 10.01
C GLY A 797 73.15 31.53 8.57
N THR A 798 73.92 31.04 7.59
CA THR A 798 73.67 31.20 6.14
C THR A 798 72.46 30.38 5.61
N GLY A 799 71.47 30.12 6.47
CA GLY A 799 70.28 29.27 6.25
C GLY A 799 69.12 29.65 7.18
N ASP A 800 68.29 28.67 7.56
CA ASP A 800 67.06 28.89 8.35
C ASP A 800 67.35 29.41 9.76
N TRP A 801 66.72 30.52 10.11
CA TRP A 801 66.79 31.10 11.45
C TRP A 801 65.68 30.53 12.35
N ARG A 802 65.99 30.29 13.62
CA ARG A 802 64.98 29.99 14.65
C ARG A 802 64.87 31.17 15.59
N SER A 803 63.65 31.67 15.79
CA SER A 803 63.36 32.75 16.72
C SER A 803 62.28 32.35 17.72
N ALA A 804 62.36 32.93 18.90
CA ALA A 804 61.25 33.00 19.84
C ALA A 804 61.10 34.44 20.30
N SER A 805 59.92 35.02 20.12
CA SER A 805 59.65 36.42 20.45
C SER A 805 58.36 36.60 21.25
N LEU A 806 58.35 37.65 22.07
CA LEU A 806 57.20 38.10 22.84
C LEU A 806 57.08 39.61 22.69
N PHE A 807 55.90 40.06 22.26
CA PHE A 807 55.53 41.47 22.12
C PHE A 807 54.34 41.81 23.01
N LEU A 808 54.41 42.93 23.71
CA LEU A 808 53.31 43.55 24.44
C LEU A 808 53.05 44.91 23.81
N ASP A 809 51.89 45.04 23.16
CA ASP A 809 51.56 46.22 22.36
C ASP A 809 50.29 46.90 22.85
N VAL A 810 50.41 48.20 23.07
CA VAL A 810 49.33 49.12 23.41
C VAL A 810 49.31 50.22 22.33
N PRO A 811 48.37 50.17 21.37
CA PRO A 811 48.23 51.20 20.34
C PRO A 811 47.63 52.50 20.92
N GLU A 812 47.86 53.63 20.26
CA GLU A 812 47.27 54.92 20.66
C GLU A 812 45.74 54.95 20.45
N SER A 813 45.23 54.26 19.44
CA SER A 813 43.79 54.19 19.13
C SER A 813 43.06 53.15 19.97
N ALA A 814 41.99 53.57 20.66
CA ALA A 814 41.11 52.67 21.41
C ALA A 814 40.32 51.68 20.52
N ALA A 815 40.26 51.91 19.20
CA ALA A 815 39.66 50.98 18.25
C ALA A 815 40.60 49.82 17.88
N SER A 816 41.91 49.97 18.13
CA SER A 816 42.89 48.94 17.92
C SER A 816 43.04 48.08 19.19
N PRO A 817 43.03 46.74 19.09
CA PRO A 817 43.13 45.90 20.27
C PRO A 817 44.53 45.95 20.87
N THR A 818 44.63 46.00 22.20
CA THR A 818 45.87 45.72 22.96
C THR A 818 46.21 44.24 22.82
N ARG A 819 47.48 43.89 22.64
CA ARG A 819 47.89 42.52 22.31
C ARG A 819 49.08 42.04 23.13
N ILE A 820 49.06 40.74 23.42
CA ILE A 820 50.26 39.98 23.80
C ILE A 820 50.47 38.99 22.65
N VAL A 821 51.58 39.11 21.94
CA VAL A 821 51.89 38.26 20.79
C VAL A 821 53.13 37.44 21.12
N MET A 822 53.01 36.12 20.95
CA MET A 822 54.07 35.17 21.20
C MET A 822 54.34 34.40 19.91
N GLN A 823 55.55 34.46 19.40
CA GLN A 823 56.01 33.61 18.31
C GLN A 823 56.98 32.60 18.91
N ALA A 824 56.56 31.33 18.99
CA ALA A 824 57.40 30.24 19.45
C ALA A 824 56.81 28.90 18.98
N ASP A 825 57.65 27.88 18.81
CA ASP A 825 57.19 26.52 18.56
C ASP A 825 56.36 25.96 19.73
N GLN A 826 56.60 26.42 20.97
CA GLN A 826 55.92 26.01 22.19
C GLN A 826 55.87 27.13 23.25
N VAL A 827 54.74 27.27 23.95
CA VAL A 827 54.59 28.07 25.17
C VAL A 827 54.29 27.12 26.34
N VAL A 828 55.08 27.17 27.41
CA VAL A 828 55.01 26.20 28.53
C VAL A 828 55.00 26.91 29.89
N MET A 829 54.07 26.54 30.76
CA MET A 829 54.04 26.94 32.18
C MET A 829 54.29 25.71 33.05
N THR A 830 55.22 25.77 34.01
CA THR A 830 55.60 24.64 34.88
C THR A 830 55.86 25.09 36.31
N ASN A 831 55.60 24.22 37.30
CA ASN A 831 55.92 24.45 38.71
C ASN A 831 57.29 23.85 39.11
N GLY A 832 58.08 23.38 38.14
CA GLY A 832 59.43 22.83 38.34
C GLY A 832 59.51 21.38 38.81
N SER A 833 58.40 20.71 39.17
CA SER A 833 58.40 19.33 39.70
C SER A 833 57.32 18.43 39.12
N THR A 834 56.24 19.00 38.57
CA THR A 834 55.20 18.29 37.83
C THR A 834 54.93 19.05 36.54
N VAL A 835 55.22 18.44 35.39
CA VAL A 835 54.92 19.04 34.09
C VAL A 835 53.46 18.75 33.76
N LYS A 836 52.53 19.50 34.36
CA LYS A 836 51.18 19.65 33.82
C LYS A 836 51.19 20.82 32.87
N ARG A 837 50.70 20.62 31.64
CA ARG A 837 50.71 21.62 30.57
C ARG A 837 49.34 22.30 30.55
N PRO A 838 49.15 23.48 31.17
CA PRO A 838 47.83 24.09 31.28
C PRO A 838 47.24 24.42 29.91
N PHE A 839 48.07 24.80 28.95
CA PHE A 839 47.77 24.74 27.53
C PHE A 839 49.05 24.58 26.71
N VAL A 840 48.94 23.99 25.51
CA VAL A 840 49.99 23.99 24.48
C VAL A 840 49.36 24.34 23.15
N PHE A 841 49.93 25.31 22.45
CA PHE A 841 49.62 25.53 21.04
C PHE A 841 50.61 24.70 20.21
N GLN A 842 50.14 23.63 19.56
CA GLN A 842 50.97 22.74 18.76
C GLN A 842 50.28 22.47 17.43
N SER A 843 51.02 22.56 16.32
CA SER A 843 50.49 22.31 14.97
C SER A 843 49.24 23.13 14.63
N GLY A 844 49.15 24.38 15.14
CA GLY A 844 48.02 25.28 14.88
C GLY A 844 46.79 25.06 15.78
N VAL A 845 46.88 24.19 16.80
CA VAL A 845 45.74 23.86 17.68
C VAL A 845 46.11 24.12 19.14
N LEU A 846 45.19 24.75 19.87
CA LEU A 846 45.26 24.91 21.33
C LEU A 846 44.81 23.62 22.02
N HIS A 847 45.72 22.96 22.71
CA HIS A 847 45.45 21.82 23.58
C HIS A 847 45.39 22.29 25.03
N LEU A 848 44.33 21.93 25.75
CA LEU A 848 44.13 22.23 27.17
C LEU A 848 44.03 20.92 27.95
N ASP A 849 44.64 20.85 29.13
CA ASP A 849 44.61 19.68 30.02
C ASP A 849 43.91 20.01 31.35
N GLU A 850 43.11 19.08 31.88
CA GLU A 850 42.35 19.22 33.15
C GLU A 850 41.56 20.54 33.32
N VAL A 851 40.80 20.94 32.30
CA VAL A 851 40.02 22.20 32.30
C VAL A 851 38.88 22.17 33.34
N LYS A 852 38.93 23.09 34.31
CA LYS A 852 37.81 23.39 35.21
C LYS A 852 37.25 24.77 34.88
N VAL A 853 36.01 24.83 34.38
CA VAL A 853 35.32 26.06 34.00
C VAL A 853 34.03 26.21 34.79
N GLY A 854 33.72 27.44 35.24
CA GLY A 854 32.46 27.74 35.91
C GLY A 854 31.28 27.76 34.95
N THR A 855 31.46 28.42 33.79
CA THR A 855 30.48 28.46 32.69
C THR A 855 31.23 28.31 31.37
N LEU A 856 30.77 27.38 30.53
CA LEU A 856 31.22 27.23 29.15
C LEU A 856 30.14 27.75 28.21
N SER A 857 30.46 28.74 27.37
CA SER A 857 29.58 29.21 26.28
C SER A 857 30.23 28.85 24.95
N ALA A 858 29.52 28.09 24.10
CA ALA A 858 30.01 27.64 22.80
C ALA A 858 28.89 27.74 21.76
N LEU A 859 29.21 28.19 20.54
CA LEU A 859 28.29 28.21 19.40
C LEU A 859 28.04 26.79 18.86
N SER A 860 29.10 25.96 18.82
CA SER A 860 29.04 24.54 18.52
C SER A 860 30.25 23.84 19.17
N ALA A 861 30.09 22.58 19.58
CA ALA A 861 31.16 21.75 20.11
C ALA A 861 30.94 20.28 19.74
N THR A 862 32.01 19.61 19.29
CA THR A 862 32.04 18.15 19.14
C THR A 862 32.71 17.58 20.37
N LEU A 863 31.90 17.03 21.28
CA LEU A 863 32.39 16.41 22.51
C LEU A 863 32.42 14.88 22.30
N GLY A 864 33.51 14.23 22.72
CA GLY A 864 33.59 12.76 22.73
C GLY A 864 32.72 12.15 23.83
N ASN A 865 33.18 11.05 24.43
CA ASN A 865 32.51 10.49 25.61
C ASN A 865 32.63 11.47 26.79
N VAL A 866 31.50 11.97 27.27
CA VAL A 866 31.42 12.83 28.46
C VAL A 866 30.72 12.06 29.57
N ASP A 867 31.40 11.89 30.71
CA ASP A 867 30.78 11.35 31.93
C ASP A 867 30.13 12.49 32.72
N ILE A 868 28.80 12.47 32.84
CA ILE A 868 28.00 13.50 33.48
C ILE A 868 27.19 12.85 34.60
N SER A 869 27.58 13.09 35.85
CA SER A 869 26.85 12.60 37.03
C SER A 869 25.57 13.38 37.31
N ALA A 870 25.48 14.65 36.90
CA ALA A 870 24.27 15.48 36.96
C ALA A 870 24.35 16.64 35.96
N ALA A 871 23.23 16.99 35.30
CA ALA A 871 23.12 18.17 34.44
C ALA A 871 21.77 18.88 34.63
N ASN A 872 21.78 20.21 34.61
CA ASN A 872 20.58 21.04 34.54
C ASN A 872 20.46 21.60 33.12
N ILE A 873 19.52 21.08 32.32
CA ILE A 873 19.35 21.43 30.91
C ILE A 873 17.96 22.05 30.74
N GLY A 874 17.91 23.30 30.28
CA GLY A 874 16.64 24.01 30.06
C GLY A 874 15.82 23.40 28.91
N THR A 875 16.45 23.21 27.75
CA THR A 875 15.87 22.53 26.59
C THR A 875 16.91 21.62 25.95
N LEU A 876 16.50 20.40 25.58
CA LEU A 876 17.35 19.39 24.94
C LEU A 876 16.66 18.86 23.68
N GLN A 877 17.36 18.89 22.55
CA GLN A 877 16.93 18.25 21.31
C GLN A 877 17.95 17.19 20.93
N VAL A 878 17.54 15.92 20.90
CA VAL A 878 18.37 14.77 20.55
C VAL A 878 17.79 14.09 19.33
N GLY A 879 18.63 13.80 18.32
CA GLY A 879 18.20 13.07 17.12
C GLY A 879 17.94 11.59 17.41
N THR A 880 18.85 10.96 18.15
CA THR A 880 18.76 9.55 18.58
C THR A 880 19.32 9.44 19.99
N SER A 881 18.57 8.81 20.90
CA SER A 881 19.01 8.57 22.27
C SER A 881 19.02 7.07 22.57
N ASN A 882 20.15 6.57 23.08
CA ASN A 882 20.25 5.21 23.65
C ASN A 882 19.84 5.18 25.13
N LEU A 883 18.90 6.04 25.53
CA LEU A 883 18.29 5.96 26.85
C LEU A 883 17.38 4.73 26.83
N ASP A 884 17.77 3.70 27.58
CA ASP A 884 17.04 2.44 27.64
C ASP A 884 15.59 2.68 28.13
N PHE A 885 14.62 1.94 27.60
CA PHE A 885 13.16 2.12 27.78
C PHE A 885 12.69 1.94 29.25
N ASN A 886 13.63 1.71 30.18
CA ASN A 886 13.42 1.17 31.53
C ASN A 886 13.85 2.09 32.68
N ALA A 887 13.94 3.40 32.48
CA ALA A 887 14.21 4.31 33.60
C ALA A 887 12.97 4.42 34.54
N ILE A 888 12.82 3.45 35.44
CA ILE A 888 11.84 3.46 36.54
C ILE A 888 12.16 4.65 37.43
N THR A 889 11.29 5.65 37.46
CA THR A 889 11.47 6.86 38.28
C THR A 889 11.04 6.68 39.73
N ASN A 890 10.13 5.74 40.03
CA ASN A 890 9.71 5.45 41.39
C ASN A 890 9.21 3.99 41.53
N ARG A 891 9.57 3.34 42.64
CA ARG A 891 9.19 1.96 42.97
C ARG A 891 8.71 1.95 44.41
N THR A 892 7.45 1.55 44.62
CA THR A 892 6.90 1.39 45.97
C THR A 892 6.60 -0.08 46.21
N ASN A 893 7.18 -0.63 47.28
CA ASN A 893 6.85 -1.96 47.80
C ASN A 893 6.07 -1.77 49.11
N VAL A 894 4.88 -2.36 49.19
CA VAL A 894 4.00 -2.27 50.35
C VAL A 894 3.57 -3.67 50.75
N SER A 895 3.97 -4.10 51.94
CA SER A 895 3.47 -5.34 52.55
C SER A 895 2.55 -5.00 53.71
N ARG A 896 1.37 -5.63 53.77
CA ARG A 896 0.34 -5.42 54.77
C ARG A 896 -0.16 -6.77 55.28
N SER A 897 -0.27 -6.88 56.59
CA SER A 897 -0.91 -8.01 57.26
C SER A 897 -2.10 -7.49 58.03
N THR A 898 -3.24 -8.19 57.98
CA THR A 898 -4.36 -7.91 58.88
C THR A 898 -4.41 -8.94 59.99
N GLY A 899 -4.69 -8.54 61.23
CA GLY A 899 -5.19 -9.47 62.25
C GLY A 899 -6.59 -10.00 61.89
N THR A 900 -7.16 -10.88 62.72
CA THR A 900 -8.52 -11.41 62.50
C THR A 900 -9.55 -10.27 62.46
N VAL A 901 -10.19 -10.05 61.30
CA VAL A 901 -11.18 -8.99 61.10
C VAL A 901 -12.60 -9.56 61.09
N SER A 902 -13.54 -8.85 61.71
CA SER A 902 -14.94 -9.24 61.87
C SER A 902 -15.78 -9.06 60.59
N VAL A 903 -16.88 -9.79 60.51
CA VAL A 903 -17.87 -9.73 59.41
C VAL A 903 -18.51 -8.35 59.36
N GLY A 904 -18.61 -7.77 58.16
CA GLY A 904 -19.32 -6.50 57.94
C GLY A 904 -20.03 -6.51 56.58
N SER A 905 -21.25 -5.97 56.53
CA SER A 905 -22.01 -5.82 55.28
C SER A 905 -21.32 -4.81 54.36
N GLY A 906 -20.88 -5.22 53.18
CA GLY A 906 -20.24 -4.37 52.17
C GLY A 906 -18.71 -4.52 52.09
N TRP A 907 -18.05 -3.60 51.37
CA TRP A 907 -16.59 -3.62 51.21
C TRP A 907 -15.90 -2.97 52.41
N ASN A 908 -15.18 -3.76 53.19
CA ASN A 908 -14.43 -3.35 54.37
C ASN A 908 -12.95 -3.13 54.03
N ASN A 909 -12.27 -2.26 54.78
CA ASN A 909 -10.88 -1.91 54.52
C ASN A 909 -9.91 -2.96 55.09
N LEU A 910 -8.92 -3.33 54.28
CA LEU A 910 -7.85 -4.28 54.59
C LEU A 910 -6.55 -3.47 54.80
N GLY A 911 -6.29 -3.09 56.04
CA GLY A 911 -5.14 -2.27 56.43
C GLY A 911 -5.23 -0.79 56.01
N ASN A 912 -4.12 -0.08 56.21
CA ASN A 912 -3.99 1.35 55.86
C ASN A 912 -3.77 1.55 54.36
N SER A 913 -4.26 2.66 53.84
CA SER A 913 -3.92 3.10 52.48
C SER A 913 -2.46 3.50 52.35
N TRP A 914 -1.94 3.51 51.12
CA TRP A 914 -0.62 4.05 50.80
C TRP A 914 -0.72 4.97 49.58
N THR A 915 0.22 5.88 49.45
CA THR A 915 0.23 6.87 48.37
C THR A 915 1.43 6.62 47.46
N LEU A 916 1.16 6.61 46.16
CA LEU A 916 2.15 6.56 45.09
C LEU A 916 2.11 7.90 44.36
N ASP A 917 3.27 8.55 44.26
CA ASP A 917 3.38 9.78 43.47
C ASP A 917 3.40 9.44 41.97
N ASN A 918 2.36 9.87 41.25
CA ASN A 918 2.23 9.72 39.80
C ASN A 918 2.10 11.12 39.17
N PRO A 919 3.21 11.87 38.99
CA PRO A 919 3.18 13.28 38.63
C PRO A 919 2.65 13.57 37.22
N ASN A 920 2.46 12.55 36.37
CA ASN A 920 1.84 12.61 35.05
C ASN A 920 0.77 11.52 34.94
N PRO A 921 -0.19 11.56 34.00
CA PRO A 921 -1.19 10.50 33.83
C PRO A 921 -0.57 9.27 33.15
N ASN A 922 0.48 8.71 33.74
CA ASN A 922 1.21 7.54 33.25
C ASN A 922 0.62 6.26 33.82
N TYR A 923 0.75 5.17 33.07
CA TYR A 923 0.28 3.86 33.49
C TYR A 923 1.03 3.35 34.73
N VAL A 924 0.27 2.83 35.70
CA VAL A 924 0.81 2.22 36.91
C VAL A 924 0.75 0.71 36.77
N LEU A 925 1.92 0.06 36.69
CA LEU A 925 2.01 -1.39 36.74
C LEU A 925 1.98 -1.83 38.20
N THR A 926 0.97 -2.61 38.56
CA THR A 926 0.81 -3.16 39.91
C THR A 926 0.93 -4.67 39.84
N ASN A 927 1.78 -5.25 40.68
CA ASN A 927 1.90 -6.68 40.89
C ASN A 927 1.73 -6.94 42.39
N CYS A 928 0.86 -7.88 42.75
CA CYS A 928 0.58 -8.20 44.15
C CYS A 928 0.52 -9.71 44.39
N ASP A 929 1.02 -10.11 45.56
CA ASP A 929 0.86 -11.42 46.14
C ASP A 929 -0.09 -11.31 47.33
N ILE A 930 -1.08 -12.21 47.38
CA ILE A 930 -2.10 -12.20 48.43
C ILE A 930 -2.18 -13.59 49.05
N ALA A 931 -1.92 -13.70 50.35
CA ALA A 931 -2.17 -14.88 51.15
C ALA A 931 -3.38 -14.62 52.06
N LEU A 932 -4.38 -15.47 51.99
CA LEU A 932 -5.67 -15.29 52.66
C LEU A 932 -5.97 -16.51 53.51
N THR A 933 -6.50 -16.32 54.71
CA THR A 933 -7.06 -17.39 55.53
C THR A 933 -8.45 -16.96 56.00
N LEU A 934 -9.48 -17.71 55.60
CA LEU A 934 -10.82 -17.52 56.15
C LEU A 934 -11.17 -18.64 57.12
N SER A 935 -11.91 -18.28 58.16
CA SER A 935 -12.34 -19.14 59.25
C SER A 935 -13.85 -19.04 59.43
N ARG A 936 -14.51 -20.18 59.61
CA ARG A 936 -15.98 -20.28 59.63
C ARG A 936 -16.52 -20.63 61.02
N PRO A 937 -17.60 -19.99 61.52
CA PRO A 937 -18.33 -20.47 62.68
C PRO A 937 -19.09 -21.77 62.33
N SER A 938 -19.02 -22.83 63.15
CA SER A 938 -19.64 -24.15 62.88
C SER A 938 -21.14 -24.07 62.46
N GLY A 939 -21.54 -24.68 61.32
CA GLY A 939 -22.93 -24.72 60.83
C GLY A 939 -23.29 -24.30 59.37
N SER A 940 -22.49 -23.50 58.66
CA SER A 940 -22.68 -23.09 57.25
C SER A 940 -21.97 -24.02 56.24
N SER A 941 -22.58 -24.25 55.06
CA SER A 941 -22.10 -25.16 54.01
C SER A 941 -21.05 -24.56 53.07
N THR A 942 -21.01 -23.24 52.88
CA THR A 942 -20.03 -22.53 52.03
C THR A 942 -19.86 -21.08 52.52
N VAL A 943 -18.63 -20.55 52.50
CA VAL A 943 -18.34 -19.12 52.70
C VAL A 943 -17.84 -18.54 51.39
N SER A 944 -18.42 -17.42 50.96
CA SER A 944 -18.03 -16.68 49.76
C SER A 944 -17.63 -15.25 50.11
N GLY A 945 -16.59 -14.76 49.44
CA GLY A 945 -16.06 -13.43 49.66
C GLY A 945 -15.30 -12.92 48.45
N ALA A 946 -14.78 -11.71 48.55
CA ALA A 946 -13.91 -11.16 47.53
C ALA A 946 -12.91 -10.17 48.15
N VAL A 947 -11.75 -10.03 47.50
CA VAL A 947 -10.76 -8.99 47.79
C VAL A 947 -10.55 -8.13 46.56
N ARG A 948 -10.34 -6.82 46.76
CA ARG A 948 -10.07 -5.89 45.68
C ARG A 948 -9.03 -4.83 46.05
N LEU A 949 -8.23 -4.43 45.08
CA LEU A 949 -7.41 -3.23 45.16
C LEU A 949 -8.23 -2.06 44.64
N TYR A 950 -8.33 -1.02 45.45
CA TYR A 950 -9.13 0.17 45.17
C TYR A 950 -8.24 1.41 45.18
N ASN A 951 -8.27 2.17 44.09
CA ASN A 951 -7.69 3.51 44.04
C ASN A 951 -8.70 4.46 44.70
N VAL A 952 -8.38 4.89 45.92
CA VAL A 952 -9.21 5.79 46.73
C VAL A 952 -9.29 7.18 46.11
N THR A 953 -8.22 7.62 45.43
CA THR A 953 -8.16 8.95 44.82
C THR A 953 -9.11 9.04 43.63
N ASP A 954 -9.11 8.05 42.73
CA ASP A 954 -9.88 8.11 41.48
C ASP A 954 -11.20 7.32 41.52
N GLY A 955 -11.46 6.58 42.61
CA GLY A 955 -12.67 5.77 42.77
C GLY A 955 -12.69 4.49 41.93
N VAL A 956 -11.56 4.10 41.34
CA VAL A 956 -11.43 2.98 40.40
C VAL A 956 -11.05 1.70 41.13
N VAL A 957 -11.70 0.58 40.78
CA VAL A 957 -11.27 -0.75 41.21
C VAL A 957 -10.16 -1.21 40.26
N VAL A 958 -8.94 -1.29 40.79
CA VAL A 958 -7.73 -1.65 40.02
C VAL A 958 -7.69 -3.15 39.71
N MET A 959 -8.17 -3.97 40.64
CA MET A 959 -8.34 -5.41 40.47
C MET A 959 -9.26 -5.98 41.55
N SER A 960 -9.95 -7.09 41.24
CA SER A 960 -10.82 -7.82 42.17
C SER A 960 -10.71 -9.33 41.96
N ARG A 961 -10.80 -10.10 43.06
CA ARG A 961 -10.77 -11.55 43.07
C ARG A 961 -11.83 -12.10 44.02
N GLY A 962 -12.68 -12.97 43.50
CA GLY A 962 -13.61 -13.76 44.30
C GLY A 962 -12.89 -14.93 44.99
N ILE A 963 -13.36 -15.27 46.18
CA ILE A 963 -12.83 -16.35 47.02
C ILE A 963 -14.03 -17.18 47.47
N SER A 964 -13.92 -18.50 47.38
CA SER A 964 -14.94 -19.42 47.87
C SER A 964 -14.27 -20.59 48.56
N MET A 965 -14.91 -21.14 49.59
CA MET A 965 -14.35 -22.28 50.32
C MET A 965 -15.40 -23.22 50.90
N SER A 966 -15.02 -24.50 50.96
CA SER A 966 -15.73 -25.59 51.62
C SER A 966 -14.88 -26.15 52.76
N GLY A 967 -15.30 -25.95 54.01
CA GLY A 967 -14.55 -26.39 55.21
C GLY A 967 -14.66 -25.44 56.41
N THR A 968 -13.92 -25.73 57.48
CA THR A 968 -13.91 -24.94 58.74
C THR A 968 -12.85 -23.82 58.72
N SER A 969 -11.75 -24.04 57.99
CA SER A 969 -10.69 -23.06 57.72
C SER A 969 -10.03 -23.41 56.39
N ALA A 970 -9.72 -22.42 55.56
CA ALA A 970 -8.94 -22.64 54.34
C ALA A 970 -8.04 -21.45 54.03
N SER A 971 -6.83 -21.75 53.55
CA SER A 971 -5.85 -20.77 53.13
C SER A 971 -5.76 -20.74 51.60
N VAL A 972 -5.82 -19.55 51.02
CA VAL A 972 -5.77 -19.29 49.58
C VAL A 972 -4.61 -18.35 49.31
N ASN A 973 -3.65 -18.82 48.51
CA ASN A 973 -2.57 -17.99 48.00
C ASN A 973 -2.86 -17.62 46.55
N LEU A 974 -2.79 -16.33 46.25
CA LEU A 974 -2.94 -15.76 44.92
C LEU A 974 -1.65 -15.00 44.57
N PRO A 975 -0.65 -15.71 44.03
CA PRO A 975 0.60 -15.07 43.62
C PRO A 975 0.44 -14.32 42.29
N ASP A 976 1.35 -13.39 42.03
CA ASP A 976 1.57 -12.74 40.73
C ASP A 976 0.36 -12.03 40.11
N LEU A 977 -0.51 -11.47 40.95
CA LEU A 977 -1.65 -10.72 40.45
C LEU A 977 -1.18 -9.39 39.85
N THR A 978 -1.01 -9.40 38.53
CA THR A 978 -0.48 -8.28 37.76
C THR A 978 -1.60 -7.55 37.02
N THR A 979 -1.63 -6.22 37.14
CA THR A 979 -2.59 -5.37 36.45
C THR A 979 -1.95 -4.04 36.07
N ILE A 980 -2.44 -3.44 34.99
CA ILE A 980 -2.02 -2.13 34.52
C ILE A 980 -3.22 -1.19 34.68
N GLU A 981 -3.05 -0.18 35.52
CA GLU A 981 -4.03 0.89 35.64
C GLU A 981 -3.82 1.89 34.49
N THR A 982 -4.77 1.95 33.56
CA THR A 982 -4.67 2.75 32.33
C THR A 982 -5.37 4.11 32.39
N THR A 983 -6.08 4.40 33.47
CA THR A 983 -7.00 5.55 33.57
C THR A 983 -6.64 6.56 34.66
N SER A 984 -5.41 6.53 35.18
CA SER A 984 -5.03 7.40 36.30
C SER A 984 -4.82 8.85 35.88
N SER A 985 -5.52 9.79 36.54
CA SER A 985 -5.26 11.23 36.42
C SER A 985 -3.90 11.61 37.02
N ALA A 986 -3.31 12.76 36.70
CA ALA A 986 -2.04 13.17 37.31
C ALA A 986 -2.20 13.47 38.82
N GLY A 987 -1.17 13.15 39.62
CA GLY A 987 -1.08 13.47 41.05
C GLY A 987 -0.92 12.26 41.98
N ASN A 988 -0.76 12.52 43.28
CA ASN A 988 -0.61 11.51 44.33
C ASN A 988 -1.81 10.54 44.40
N LYS A 989 -1.55 9.25 44.15
CA LYS A 989 -2.57 8.19 44.11
C LYS A 989 -2.58 7.37 45.38
N THR A 990 -3.72 7.35 46.04
CA THR A 990 -3.89 6.63 47.29
C THR A 990 -4.60 5.31 47.01
N TYR A 991 -3.92 4.20 47.25
CA TYR A 991 -4.44 2.86 47.05
C TYR A 991 -4.75 2.19 48.38
N ARG A 992 -5.72 1.26 48.36
CA ARG A 992 -6.12 0.47 49.53
C ARG A 992 -6.70 -0.88 49.11
N TRP A 993 -6.41 -1.91 49.89
CA TRP A 993 -7.10 -3.20 49.76
C TRP A 993 -8.43 -3.20 50.51
N GLN A 994 -9.44 -3.85 49.94
CA GLN A 994 -10.73 -4.06 50.57
C GLN A 994 -11.14 -5.52 50.45
N TYR A 995 -11.99 -5.96 51.37
CA TYR A 995 -12.58 -7.30 51.36
C TYR A 995 -14.07 -7.27 51.65
N THR A 996 -14.76 -8.32 51.27
CA THR A 996 -16.14 -8.61 51.63
C THR A 996 -16.30 -10.11 51.87
N THR A 997 -17.11 -10.50 52.84
CA THR A 997 -17.41 -11.90 53.15
C THR A 997 -18.85 -12.01 53.65
N ASP A 998 -19.51 -13.11 53.29
CA ASP A 998 -20.87 -13.39 53.72
C ASP A 998 -20.96 -13.87 55.19
N ILE A 999 -20.03 -14.72 55.67
CA ILE A 999 -20.01 -15.25 57.05
C ILE A 999 -18.58 -15.67 57.48
N GLY A 1000 -18.05 -15.15 58.60
CA GLY A 1000 -16.83 -15.69 59.28
C GLY A 1000 -15.68 -14.71 59.57
N GLY A 1001 -14.61 -15.19 60.20
CA GLY A 1001 -13.41 -14.42 60.52
C GLY A 1001 -12.39 -14.47 59.38
N PHE A 1002 -11.81 -13.33 59.02
CA PHE A 1002 -10.93 -13.17 57.86
C PHE A 1002 -9.55 -12.66 58.27
N THR A 1003 -8.48 -13.27 57.77
CA THR A 1003 -7.08 -12.80 57.92
C THR A 1003 -6.42 -12.77 56.54
N ALA A 1004 -5.73 -11.69 56.21
CA ALA A 1004 -5.08 -11.51 54.91
C ALA A 1004 -3.70 -10.85 55.04
N ASP A 1005 -2.74 -11.43 54.35
CA ASP A 1005 -1.42 -10.87 54.09
C ASP A 1005 -1.34 -10.50 52.62
N VAL A 1006 -1.06 -9.23 52.33
CA VAL A 1006 -0.95 -8.71 50.97
C VAL A 1006 0.37 -8.00 50.81
N SER A 1007 1.15 -8.43 49.84
CA SER A 1007 2.34 -7.74 49.39
C SER A 1007 2.09 -7.20 48.00
N CYS A 1008 2.28 -5.90 47.80
CA CYS A 1008 2.12 -5.26 46.52
C CYS A 1008 3.37 -4.49 46.14
N ARG A 1009 3.70 -4.54 44.87
CA ARG A 1009 4.72 -3.76 44.23
C ARG A 1009 4.10 -2.96 43.10
N GLN A 1010 4.27 -1.64 43.16
CA GLN A 1010 3.80 -0.72 42.14
C GLN A 1010 4.97 0.04 41.52
N ILE A 1011 4.92 0.18 40.19
CA ILE A 1011 5.94 0.83 39.39
C ILE A 1011 5.29 1.86 38.48
N VAL A 1012 5.86 3.07 38.45
CA VAL A 1012 5.45 4.16 37.56
C VAL A 1012 6.55 4.36 36.51
N TRP A 1013 6.15 4.43 35.24
CA TRP A 1013 7.06 4.69 34.13
C TRP A 1013 7.11 6.20 33.85
N LYS A 1014 8.30 6.76 33.61
CA LYS A 1014 8.41 8.09 33.00
C LYS A 1014 8.11 7.90 31.51
N ARG A 1015 7.21 8.72 30.97
CA ARG A 1015 7.06 8.82 29.52
C ARG A 1015 8.31 9.44 28.94
#